data_AF-A0A6A0JKW1-F1
#
_entry.id   AF-A0A6A0JKW1-F1
#
_cell.length_a   1.000
_cell.length_b   1.000
_cell.length_c   1.000
_cell.angle_alpha   90.00
_cell.angle_beta   90.00
_cell.angle_gamma   90.00
#
_symmetry.space_group_name_H-M   'P 1'
#
loop_
_entity.id
_entity.type
_entity.pdbx_description
1 polymer ?
#
loop_
_entity_poly.entity_id
_entity_poly.type
_entity_poly.pdbx_seq_one_letter_code
_entity_poly.pdbx_strand_id
1 'polypeptide(L)'
;MRRRWLRRRRWLRRQRRWRRWWLRRSLEQQSKLIKGPLVGPLILSTLLTVLTLNIIIHLLILRRPFMPASPHGVRFTSHRPVVMGKNGMVCSGHPLASQAGISILQKGGNAVDAAIATAAVLNVVEPMMSGIGGDGFIMVYWKADNKISISNGTGAAPYEATREKYLPIGIPTKGVLSMSVPGLVHSWIDTHEKFGSLPLTELFQSAIDLAENGFPVTHYLSNAIGQDKVLCEYPSSAAIFTNNGEPLQPGDIIYQKDLAKTLKVLAEQGRQSFYTGDIAKSIVDFVQSEGGLLSMKDMADCSARWQDPISTTYRGHTIYEAPPNSSGHILLQELNIIEHFNIGEFGHDTADAIHVMVEAKKLAFSDREAYVADPDYIDVPIEGLLSKDYAFERSKAINLENANSVVVEGNPWKYQSGEPADRIKTGSVVEEEDTTCFVIADKNGNAVCQLQSLQSSWGSSIVAPGTGILLNNRMTYWHLDEKHIDCLVPGKRVRHTMNPVMVFTGNSTNTQPDGGLKYVLGTPGADTQVQANMQIISDLVDFEMTVAEAVEAPRWKDNLSPTESNIPHTCENELLLEGRFNEQTIQNLKNRGHNVRVLDSWDGVTGREMIIQIDSSTGVLQGAADPRYDGYSIGY
;
A
#
# COMPACT_ATOMS: atom_id res chain seq x y z
N MET A 1 24.00 -26.72 22.99
CA MET A 1 24.63 -25.37 22.84
C MET A 1 26.05 -25.22 23.42
N ARG A 2 26.37 -25.64 24.66
CA ARG A 2 27.70 -25.47 25.29
C ARG A 2 28.91 -26.04 24.50
N ARG A 3 28.76 -27.16 23.79
CA ARG A 3 29.83 -27.79 22.97
C ARG A 3 30.16 -27.00 21.68
N ARG A 4 29.18 -26.35 21.05
CA ARG A 4 29.39 -25.46 19.88
C ARG A 4 30.11 -24.16 20.29
N TRP A 5 29.75 -23.60 21.45
CA TRP A 5 30.40 -22.41 22.01
C TRP A 5 31.87 -22.65 22.39
N LEU A 6 32.19 -23.80 22.99
CA LEU A 6 33.58 -24.21 23.31
C LEU A 6 34.43 -24.49 22.07
N ARG A 7 33.85 -25.03 20.98
CA ARG A 7 34.54 -25.21 19.69
C ARG A 7 34.88 -23.85 19.04
N ARG A 8 33.95 -22.89 19.05
CA ARG A 8 34.15 -21.52 18.52
C ARG A 8 35.24 -20.77 19.31
N ARG A 9 35.26 -20.89 20.64
CA ARG A 9 36.31 -20.30 21.52
C ARG A 9 37.70 -20.91 21.29
N ARG A 10 37.79 -22.23 21.05
CA ARG A 10 39.07 -22.91 20.71
C ARG A 10 39.57 -22.51 19.31
N TRP A 11 38.67 -22.34 18.34
CA TRP A 11 39.00 -21.89 16.99
C TRP A 11 39.54 -20.44 16.98
N LEU A 12 38.89 -19.52 17.71
CA LEU A 12 39.35 -18.13 17.86
C LEU A 12 40.71 -18.00 18.57
N ARG A 13 40.99 -18.87 19.56
CA ARG A 13 42.32 -18.93 20.21
C ARG A 13 43.41 -19.49 19.27
N ARG A 14 43.07 -20.44 18.40
CA ARG A 14 43.98 -20.93 17.33
C ARG A 14 44.28 -19.84 16.30
N GLN A 15 43.26 -19.10 15.85
CA GLN A 15 43.40 -17.95 14.93
C GLN A 15 44.32 -16.84 15.51
N ARG A 16 44.14 -16.47 16.79
CA ARG A 16 45.01 -15.48 17.46
C ARG A 16 46.46 -15.96 17.61
N ARG A 17 46.69 -17.26 17.87
CA ARG A 17 48.05 -17.84 17.90
C ARG A 17 48.69 -17.88 16.51
N TRP A 18 47.93 -18.22 15.47
CA TRP A 18 48.39 -18.19 14.07
C TRP A 18 48.78 -16.78 13.62
N ARG A 19 47.96 -15.76 13.91
CA ARG A 19 48.28 -14.36 13.62
C ARG A 19 49.55 -13.87 14.33
N ARG A 20 49.73 -14.21 15.62
CA ARG A 20 50.96 -13.87 16.37
C ARG A 20 52.20 -14.60 15.84
N TRP A 21 52.06 -15.86 15.40
CA TRP A 21 53.14 -16.62 14.78
C TRP A 21 53.54 -16.06 13.41
N TRP A 22 52.55 -15.66 12.60
CA TRP A 22 52.77 -15.04 11.28
C TRP A 22 53.43 -13.65 11.40
N LEU A 23 52.98 -12.82 12.35
CA LEU A 23 53.62 -11.54 12.68
C LEU A 23 55.07 -11.72 13.15
N ARG A 24 55.36 -12.73 14.00
CA ARG A 24 56.73 -13.05 14.40
C ARG A 24 57.60 -13.51 13.23
N ARG A 25 57.09 -14.37 12.35
CA ARG A 25 57.82 -14.81 11.14
C ARG A 25 58.07 -13.66 10.17
N SER A 26 57.10 -12.77 9.97
CA SER A 26 57.25 -11.57 9.13
C SER A 26 58.34 -10.64 9.68
N LEU A 27 58.39 -10.44 11.00
CA LEU A 27 59.42 -9.65 11.67
C LEU A 27 60.81 -10.33 11.62
N GLU A 28 60.88 -11.66 11.73
CA GLU A 28 62.13 -12.43 11.55
C GLU A 28 62.63 -12.47 10.09
N GLN A 29 61.73 -12.41 9.11
CA GLN A 29 62.09 -12.34 7.68
C GLN A 29 62.60 -10.94 7.32
N GLN A 30 62.00 -9.89 7.90
CA GLN A 30 62.48 -8.51 7.76
C GLN A 30 63.82 -8.29 8.47
N SER A 31 64.10 -8.96 9.60
CA SER A 31 65.40 -8.84 10.30
C SER A 31 66.55 -9.55 9.56
N LYS A 32 66.26 -10.57 8.74
CA LYS A 32 67.25 -11.23 7.87
C LYS A 32 67.66 -10.40 6.64
N LEU A 33 66.79 -9.52 6.16
CA LEU A 33 67.10 -8.57 5.07
C LEU A 33 68.06 -7.44 5.51
N ILE A 34 68.32 -7.30 6.83
CA ILE A 34 69.15 -6.23 7.41
C ILE A 34 70.61 -6.67 7.62
N LYS A 35 70.99 -7.92 7.33
CA LYS A 35 72.35 -8.46 7.56
C LYS A 35 73.09 -8.89 6.28
N GLY A 36 73.07 -8.07 5.24
CA GLY A 36 73.98 -8.18 4.08
C GLY A 36 74.75 -6.88 3.87
N PRO A 37 76.04 -6.91 3.50
CA PRO A 37 76.82 -5.69 3.35
C PRO A 37 76.43 -4.96 2.06
N LEU A 38 76.40 -3.62 2.14
CA LEU A 38 76.23 -2.65 1.04
C LEU A 38 74.87 -2.64 0.34
N VAL A 39 73.93 -1.89 0.94
CA VAL A 39 72.79 -1.33 0.22
C VAL A 39 72.67 0.14 0.65
N GLY A 40 72.99 1.05 -0.28
CA GLY A 40 73.29 2.46 -0.01
C GLY A 40 72.10 3.37 0.36
N PRO A 41 72.39 4.66 0.62
CA PRO A 41 71.41 5.65 1.13
C PRO A 41 70.17 5.84 0.24
N LEU A 42 70.24 5.47 -1.04
CA LEU A 42 69.10 5.52 -1.97
C LEU A 42 67.98 4.55 -1.59
N ILE A 43 68.28 3.33 -1.10
CA ILE A 43 67.23 2.34 -0.77
C ILE A 43 66.59 2.65 0.57
N LEU A 44 67.36 3.22 1.50
CA LEU A 44 66.84 3.72 2.76
C LEU A 44 65.90 4.92 2.53
N SER A 45 66.23 5.83 1.61
CA SER A 45 65.32 6.93 1.26
C SER A 45 64.04 6.41 0.61
N THR A 46 64.12 5.48 -0.36
CA THR A 46 62.92 4.94 -1.01
C THR A 46 62.02 4.16 -0.05
N LEU A 47 62.60 3.40 0.90
CA LEU A 47 61.83 2.73 1.94
C LEU A 47 61.17 3.71 2.89
N LEU A 48 61.86 4.79 3.30
CA LEU A 48 61.28 5.86 4.12
C LEU A 48 60.18 6.63 3.38
N THR A 49 60.34 6.88 2.07
CA THR A 49 59.31 7.52 1.24
C THR A 49 58.09 6.61 1.09
N VAL A 50 58.27 5.31 0.85
CA VAL A 50 57.14 4.35 0.76
C VAL A 50 56.45 4.17 2.11
N LEU A 51 57.18 4.18 3.23
CA LEU A 51 56.59 4.10 4.56
C LEU A 51 55.80 5.38 4.89
N THR A 52 56.36 6.56 4.59
CA THR A 52 55.67 7.84 4.81
C THR A 52 54.48 8.01 3.89
N LEU A 53 54.56 7.59 2.62
CA LEU A 53 53.40 7.58 1.71
C LEU A 53 52.31 6.62 2.20
N ASN A 54 52.67 5.42 2.68
CA ASN A 54 51.68 4.49 3.24
C ASN A 54 51.06 5.02 4.54
N ILE A 55 51.83 5.70 5.40
CA ILE A 55 51.33 6.33 6.62
C ILE A 55 50.44 7.53 6.28
N ILE A 56 50.79 8.36 5.29
CA ILE A 56 49.97 9.48 4.83
C ILE A 56 48.69 8.98 4.14
N ILE A 57 48.76 7.92 3.33
CA ILE A 57 47.58 7.26 2.74
C ILE A 57 46.71 6.65 3.85
N HIS A 58 47.28 5.97 4.85
CA HIS A 58 46.51 5.49 6.01
C HIS A 58 45.90 6.64 6.81
N LEU A 59 46.62 7.75 7.02
CA LEU A 59 46.13 8.91 7.75
C LEU A 59 45.08 9.71 6.95
N LEU A 60 45.15 9.72 5.62
CA LEU A 60 44.14 10.32 4.73
C LEU A 60 42.89 9.43 4.60
N ILE A 61 43.06 8.11 4.60
CA ILE A 61 41.96 7.13 4.71
C ILE A 61 41.28 7.24 6.09
N LEU A 62 42.05 7.50 7.16
CA LEU A 62 41.55 7.68 8.53
C LEU A 62 41.06 9.11 8.84
N ARG A 63 41.26 10.09 7.94
CA ARG A 63 40.84 11.51 8.09
C ARG A 63 39.68 11.93 7.18
N ARG A 64 38.93 10.99 6.60
CA ARG A 64 37.56 11.34 6.19
C ARG A 64 36.78 11.67 7.47
N PRO A 65 36.08 12.82 7.56
CA PRO A 65 35.24 13.09 8.71
C PRO A 65 34.27 11.90 8.87
N PHE A 66 34.32 11.29 10.05
CA PHE A 66 33.35 10.30 10.48
C PHE A 66 32.04 11.08 10.68
N MET A 67 31.29 11.30 9.60
CA MET A 67 29.88 11.63 9.72
C MET A 67 29.21 10.37 10.29
N PRO A 68 28.41 10.47 11.36
CA PRO A 68 27.72 9.31 11.89
C PRO A 68 26.81 8.77 10.79
N ALA A 69 27.13 7.58 10.27
CA ALA A 69 26.19 6.79 9.51
C ALA A 69 25.03 6.41 10.43
N SER A 70 23.81 6.32 9.89
CA SER A 70 22.72 5.57 10.53
C SER A 70 23.28 4.22 11.01
N PRO A 71 22.82 3.66 12.14
CA PRO A 71 23.32 2.40 12.70
C PRO A 71 23.41 1.23 11.70
N HIS A 72 22.78 1.33 10.51
CA HIS A 72 22.67 0.31 9.46
C HIS A 72 23.46 0.60 8.16
N GLY A 73 24.19 1.71 8.05
CA GLY A 73 25.21 1.89 6.98
C GLY A 73 24.74 2.18 5.54
N VAL A 74 23.50 2.62 5.29
CA VAL A 74 23.01 3.04 3.95
C VAL A 74 22.88 4.57 3.80
N ARG A 75 22.94 5.03 2.54
CA ARG A 75 23.23 6.37 2.00
C ARG A 75 21.98 7.13 1.49
N PHE A 76 20.81 6.95 2.09
CA PHE A 76 19.63 7.73 1.71
C PHE A 76 19.27 8.70 2.84
N THR A 77 19.31 9.99 2.54
CA THR A 77 18.73 11.02 3.41
C THR A 77 17.24 11.05 3.13
N SER A 78 16.42 10.61 4.09
CA SER A 78 14.99 10.96 4.10
C SER A 78 14.88 12.49 4.14
N HIS A 79 14.03 13.05 3.28
CA HIS A 79 13.81 14.50 3.17
C HIS A 79 12.84 14.97 4.26
N ARG A 80 11.97 14.08 4.74
CA ARG A 80 11.08 14.33 5.88
C ARG A 80 11.61 13.61 7.13
N PRO A 81 11.47 14.21 8.33
CA PRO A 81 11.78 13.52 9.58
C PRO A 81 10.76 12.44 9.86
N VAL A 82 11.15 11.43 10.65
CA VAL A 82 10.20 10.55 11.33
C VAL A 82 9.39 11.41 12.30
N VAL A 83 8.07 11.49 12.11
CA VAL A 83 7.19 12.24 13.00
C VAL A 83 6.99 11.44 14.28
N MET A 84 7.22 12.06 15.43
CA MET A 84 7.16 11.41 16.74
C MET A 84 5.91 11.86 17.49
N GLY A 85 5.21 10.92 18.11
CA GLY A 85 4.06 11.17 18.98
C GLY A 85 3.99 10.14 20.11
N LYS A 86 3.14 10.38 21.10
CA LYS A 86 2.90 9.42 22.19
C LYS A 86 1.42 9.17 22.44
N ASN A 87 0.59 10.20 22.27
CA ASN A 87 -0.84 10.15 22.57
C ASN A 87 -1.70 9.95 21.31
N GLY A 88 -1.14 10.22 20.14
CA GLY A 88 -1.82 10.00 18.89
C GLY A 88 -0.90 10.20 17.70
N MET A 89 -1.20 9.51 16.62
CA MET A 89 -0.53 9.65 15.33
C MET A 89 -1.55 9.45 14.21
N VAL A 90 -1.53 10.34 13.21
CA VAL A 90 -2.33 10.24 11.98
C VAL A 90 -1.41 10.46 10.79
N CYS A 91 -1.43 9.52 9.84
CA CYS A 91 -0.76 9.63 8.55
C CYS A 91 -1.82 9.47 7.45
N SER A 92 -2.01 10.48 6.60
CA SER A 92 -3.03 10.47 5.55
C SER A 92 -2.57 11.16 4.27
N GLY A 93 -3.31 10.94 3.17
CA GLY A 93 -3.00 11.48 1.84
C GLY A 93 -3.07 13.01 1.70
N HIS A 94 -3.54 13.73 2.73
CA HIS A 94 -3.63 15.19 2.67
C HIS A 94 -3.40 15.85 4.05
N PRO A 95 -2.69 17.00 4.16
CA PRO A 95 -2.36 17.59 5.45
C PRO A 95 -3.59 18.04 6.25
N LEU A 96 -4.61 18.56 5.56
CA LEU A 96 -5.89 18.96 6.20
C LEU A 96 -6.64 17.75 6.79
N ALA A 97 -6.53 16.58 6.18
CA ALA A 97 -7.13 15.36 6.71
C ALA A 97 -6.38 14.85 7.95
N SER A 98 -5.03 14.86 7.90
CA SER A 98 -4.21 14.53 9.06
C SER A 98 -4.49 15.48 10.24
N GLN A 99 -4.70 16.77 9.95
CA GLN A 99 -5.07 17.77 10.95
C GLN A 99 -6.47 17.51 11.55
N ALA A 100 -7.45 17.08 10.75
CA ALA A 100 -8.77 16.73 11.28
C ALA A 100 -8.70 15.54 12.23
N GLY A 101 -8.04 14.44 11.84
CA GLY A 101 -7.87 13.26 12.68
C GLY A 101 -7.15 13.56 14.00
N ILE A 102 -6.03 14.28 13.95
CA ILE A 102 -5.25 14.60 15.16
C ILE A 102 -6.04 15.52 16.10
N SER A 103 -6.85 16.42 15.56
CA SER A 103 -7.69 17.32 16.35
C SER A 103 -8.76 16.53 17.11
N ILE A 104 -9.34 15.49 16.50
CA ILE A 104 -10.28 14.59 17.17
C ILE A 104 -9.61 13.79 18.30
N LEU A 105 -8.41 13.26 18.08
CA LEU A 105 -7.65 12.60 19.15
C LEU A 105 -7.38 13.56 20.32
N GLN A 106 -7.01 14.81 20.03
CA GLN A 106 -6.76 15.84 21.05
C GLN A 106 -8.02 16.22 21.83
N LYS A 107 -9.21 16.17 21.21
CA LYS A 107 -10.51 16.38 21.86
C LYS A 107 -10.98 15.17 22.69
N GLY A 108 -10.23 14.07 22.67
CA GLY A 108 -10.52 12.87 23.47
C GLY A 108 -11.21 11.74 22.70
N GLY A 109 -11.38 11.88 21.39
CA GLY A 109 -11.82 10.78 20.53
C GLY A 109 -10.76 9.68 20.44
N ASN A 110 -11.18 8.51 20.00
CA ASN A 110 -10.31 7.35 19.80
C ASN A 110 -9.86 7.19 18.33
N ALA A 111 -9.10 6.15 18.02
CA ALA A 111 -8.59 5.90 16.67
C ALA A 111 -9.69 5.79 15.60
N VAL A 112 -10.88 5.27 15.94
CA VAL A 112 -12.02 5.17 15.02
C VAL A 112 -12.69 6.52 14.80
N ASP A 113 -12.88 7.30 15.87
CA ASP A 113 -13.40 8.67 15.76
C ASP A 113 -12.51 9.52 14.83
N ALA A 114 -11.20 9.45 15.04
CA ALA A 114 -10.22 10.15 14.22
C ALA A 114 -10.18 9.62 12.77
N ALA A 115 -10.41 8.32 12.56
CA ALA A 115 -10.46 7.72 11.23
C ALA A 115 -11.63 8.26 10.43
N ILE A 116 -12.81 8.33 11.04
CA ILE A 116 -14.01 8.86 10.39
C ILE A 116 -13.85 10.34 10.04
N ALA A 117 -13.28 11.16 10.94
CA ALA A 117 -13.02 12.56 10.66
C ALA A 117 -11.98 12.76 9.54
N THR A 118 -10.92 11.96 9.54
CA THR A 118 -9.90 11.96 8.47
C THR A 118 -10.53 11.58 7.14
N ALA A 119 -11.31 10.50 7.11
CA ALA A 119 -12.01 9.98 5.93
C ALA A 119 -13.00 10.99 5.34
N ALA A 120 -13.78 11.66 6.19
CA ALA A 120 -14.73 12.69 5.79
C ALA A 120 -14.02 13.90 5.17
N VAL A 121 -12.86 14.31 5.69
CA VAL A 121 -12.08 15.40 5.11
C VAL A 121 -11.45 14.98 3.78
N LEU A 122 -10.93 13.75 3.64
CA LEU A 122 -10.38 13.25 2.37
C LEU A 122 -11.41 13.25 1.24
N ASN A 123 -12.69 12.98 1.53
CA ASN A 123 -13.80 13.12 0.57
C ASN A 123 -13.94 14.57 0.03
N VAL A 124 -13.47 15.57 0.78
CA VAL A 124 -13.54 16.99 0.40
C VAL A 124 -12.26 17.46 -0.28
N VAL A 125 -11.09 17.16 0.31
CA VAL A 125 -9.81 17.74 -0.09
C VAL A 125 -9.00 16.88 -1.07
N GLU A 126 -9.33 15.60 -1.16
CA GLU A 126 -8.74 14.64 -2.09
C GLU A 126 -9.86 13.93 -2.92
N PRO A 127 -10.77 14.70 -3.56
CA PRO A 127 -11.98 14.14 -4.18
C PRO A 127 -11.69 13.28 -5.42
N MET A 128 -10.51 13.42 -6.04
CA MET A 128 -10.09 12.56 -7.14
C MET A 128 -9.84 11.12 -6.69
N MET A 129 -9.50 10.89 -5.42
CA MET A 129 -9.16 9.56 -4.91
C MET A 129 -10.35 8.83 -4.30
N SER A 130 -11.15 9.55 -3.51
CA SER A 130 -12.18 8.93 -2.67
C SER A 130 -13.34 9.85 -2.39
N GLY A 131 -14.49 9.25 -2.08
CA GLY A 131 -15.62 9.98 -1.56
C GLY A 131 -16.75 9.08 -1.08
N ILE A 132 -17.78 9.67 -0.48
CA ILE A 132 -18.94 8.92 0.06
C ILE A 132 -19.74 8.16 -1.01
N GLY A 133 -19.54 8.48 -2.30
CA GLY A 133 -20.05 7.72 -3.44
C GLY A 133 -19.22 6.48 -3.81
N GLY A 134 -18.22 6.09 -3.00
CA GLY A 134 -17.32 4.97 -3.24
C GLY A 134 -17.43 3.83 -2.23
N ASP A 135 -16.32 3.08 -2.13
CA ASP A 135 -16.16 1.86 -1.34
C ASP A 135 -15.00 2.00 -0.34
N GLY A 136 -14.92 1.09 0.65
CA GLY A 136 -13.79 1.05 1.58
C GLY A 136 -13.64 -0.22 2.40
N PHE A 137 -12.44 -0.40 2.95
CA PHE A 137 -12.14 -1.38 4.01
C PHE A 137 -11.59 -0.65 5.22
N ILE A 138 -12.10 -0.97 6.41
CA ILE A 138 -11.64 -0.41 7.68
C ILE A 138 -11.15 -1.56 8.56
N MET A 139 -9.84 -1.68 8.73
CA MET A 139 -9.24 -2.63 9.67
C MET A 139 -8.98 -1.93 11.00
N VAL A 140 -9.65 -2.41 12.05
CA VAL A 140 -9.53 -1.88 13.42
C VAL A 140 -8.83 -2.89 14.29
N TYR A 141 -7.73 -2.50 14.92
CA TYR A 141 -7.19 -3.21 16.08
C TYR A 141 -7.69 -2.54 17.35
N TRP A 142 -8.47 -3.29 18.13
CA TRP A 142 -8.96 -2.84 19.41
C TRP A 142 -8.12 -3.45 20.54
N LYS A 143 -7.37 -2.60 21.25
CA LYS A 143 -6.35 -3.07 22.19
C LYS A 143 -6.93 -3.80 23.39
N ALA A 144 -8.07 -3.34 23.89
CA ALA A 144 -8.72 -3.89 25.07
C ALA A 144 -9.06 -5.38 24.90
N ASP A 145 -9.49 -5.76 23.70
CA ASP A 145 -9.88 -7.14 23.37
C ASP A 145 -8.73 -7.94 22.74
N ASN A 146 -7.62 -7.25 22.43
CA ASN A 146 -6.54 -7.76 21.60
C ASN A 146 -7.09 -8.42 20.31
N LYS A 147 -7.99 -7.72 19.60
CA LYS A 147 -8.70 -8.26 18.43
C LYS A 147 -8.59 -7.31 17.24
N ILE A 148 -8.42 -7.88 16.05
CA ILE A 148 -8.57 -7.20 14.77
C ILE A 148 -9.98 -7.47 14.24
N SER A 149 -10.66 -6.44 13.74
CA SER A 149 -11.96 -6.55 13.05
C SER A 149 -11.90 -5.74 11.76
N ILE A 150 -12.48 -6.28 10.69
CA ILE A 150 -12.48 -5.62 9.39
C ILE A 150 -13.91 -5.34 8.99
N SER A 151 -14.22 -4.07 8.71
CA SER A 151 -15.47 -3.66 8.11
C SER A 151 -15.29 -3.45 6.61
N ASN A 152 -15.86 -4.35 5.82
CA ASN A 152 -15.85 -4.33 4.36
C ASN A 152 -17.08 -3.58 3.86
N GLY A 153 -16.87 -2.33 3.47
CA GLY A 153 -17.84 -1.44 2.86
C GLY A 153 -17.72 -1.40 1.34
N THR A 154 -17.50 -2.54 0.69
CA THR A 154 -17.63 -2.64 -0.77
C THR A 154 -19.07 -2.89 -1.16
N GLY A 155 -19.57 -2.19 -2.17
CA GLY A 155 -20.89 -2.46 -2.71
C GLY A 155 -20.90 -3.47 -3.85
N ALA A 156 -22.08 -4.02 -4.10
CA ALA A 156 -22.32 -4.98 -5.16
C ALA A 156 -22.57 -4.29 -6.51
N ALA A 157 -22.53 -5.06 -7.60
CA ALA A 157 -23.10 -4.65 -8.86
C ALA A 157 -24.62 -4.43 -8.68
N PRO A 158 -25.21 -3.34 -9.23
CA PRO A 158 -26.65 -3.13 -9.18
C PRO A 158 -27.43 -4.35 -9.71
N TYR A 159 -28.63 -4.61 -9.19
CA TYR A 159 -29.47 -5.74 -9.60
C TYR A 159 -29.83 -5.71 -11.10
N GLU A 160 -29.87 -4.52 -11.69
CA GLU A 160 -30.13 -4.32 -13.11
C GLU A 160 -28.86 -4.38 -13.98
N ALA A 161 -27.67 -4.49 -13.39
CA ALA A 161 -26.38 -4.56 -14.07
C ALA A 161 -26.07 -5.97 -14.57
N THR A 162 -26.83 -6.43 -15.58
CA THR A 162 -26.62 -7.75 -16.19
C THR A 162 -25.55 -7.70 -17.28
N ARG A 163 -24.84 -8.81 -17.48
CA ARG A 163 -23.84 -8.97 -18.55
C ARG A 163 -24.42 -8.61 -19.93
N GLU A 164 -25.66 -9.02 -20.22
CA GLU A 164 -26.33 -8.78 -21.49
C GLU A 164 -26.50 -7.30 -21.82
N LYS A 165 -26.68 -6.44 -20.81
CA LYS A 165 -26.75 -4.98 -21.01
C LYS A 165 -25.40 -4.37 -21.33
N TYR A 166 -24.30 -4.95 -20.84
CA TYR A 166 -22.95 -4.45 -21.08
C TYR A 166 -22.28 -5.07 -22.31
N LEU A 167 -22.64 -6.28 -22.75
CA LEU A 167 -22.02 -6.92 -23.92
C LEU A 167 -21.97 -6.04 -25.19
N PRO A 168 -23.01 -5.25 -25.54
CA PRO A 168 -22.97 -4.41 -26.74
C PRO A 168 -22.06 -3.19 -26.64
N ILE A 169 -21.77 -2.71 -25.41
CA ILE A 169 -21.12 -1.42 -25.16
C ILE A 169 -19.80 -1.53 -24.39
N GLY A 170 -19.50 -2.67 -23.79
CA GLY A 170 -18.48 -2.82 -22.75
C GLY A 170 -18.89 -2.14 -21.44
N ILE A 171 -18.14 -2.36 -20.37
CA ILE A 171 -18.29 -1.58 -19.15
C ILE A 171 -17.52 -0.26 -19.36
N PRO A 172 -18.19 0.90 -19.36
CA PRO A 172 -17.51 2.17 -19.56
C PRO A 172 -16.65 2.51 -18.34
N THR A 173 -15.55 3.24 -18.55
CA THR A 173 -14.69 3.70 -17.45
C THR A 173 -15.23 4.93 -16.74
N LYS A 174 -16.09 5.71 -17.40
CA LYS A 174 -16.72 6.93 -16.87
C LYS A 174 -18.25 6.89 -17.05
N GLY A 175 -18.94 7.80 -16.37
CA GLY A 175 -20.39 7.97 -16.48
C GLY A 175 -21.23 7.07 -15.56
N VAL A 176 -22.56 7.23 -15.58
CA VAL A 176 -23.44 6.55 -14.62
C VAL A 176 -23.53 5.03 -14.79
N LEU A 177 -23.11 4.49 -15.94
CA LEU A 177 -23.04 3.05 -16.18
C LEU A 177 -21.74 2.42 -15.66
N SER A 178 -20.77 3.22 -15.21
CA SER A 178 -19.55 2.69 -14.61
C SER A 178 -19.69 2.44 -13.11
N MET A 179 -20.77 2.91 -12.45
CA MET A 179 -20.87 2.89 -10.99
C MET A 179 -21.43 1.57 -10.44
N SER A 180 -20.86 1.11 -9.33
CA SER A 180 -21.49 0.13 -8.45
C SER A 180 -22.22 0.83 -7.30
N VAL A 181 -22.90 0.05 -6.45
CA VAL A 181 -23.56 0.57 -5.25
C VAL A 181 -22.51 1.15 -4.28
N PRO A 182 -22.64 2.38 -3.76
CA PRO A 182 -21.67 2.93 -2.80
C PRO A 182 -21.74 2.27 -1.40
N GLY A 183 -20.70 1.55 -0.99
CA GLY A 183 -20.67 0.85 0.30
C GLY A 183 -19.98 1.57 1.47
N LEU A 184 -19.21 2.64 1.20
CA LEU A 184 -18.29 3.24 2.18
C LEU A 184 -19.00 3.79 3.42
N VAL A 185 -20.10 4.52 3.23
CA VAL A 185 -20.82 5.18 4.33
C VAL A 185 -21.35 4.16 5.33
N HIS A 186 -21.82 3.00 4.87
CA HIS A 186 -22.30 1.94 5.76
C HIS A 186 -21.17 1.47 6.70
N SER A 187 -19.97 1.31 6.17
CA SER A 187 -18.80 0.88 6.94
C SER A 187 -18.34 1.95 7.95
N TRP A 188 -18.39 3.23 7.58
CA TRP A 188 -18.10 4.34 8.51
C TRP A 188 -19.06 4.31 9.71
N ILE A 189 -20.37 4.21 9.43
CA ILE A 189 -21.40 4.25 10.48
C ILE A 189 -21.37 2.98 11.34
N ASP A 190 -21.22 1.78 10.76
CA ASP A 190 -21.10 0.54 11.54
C ASP A 190 -19.88 0.53 12.46
N THR A 191 -18.75 1.03 11.96
CA THR A 191 -17.52 1.09 12.74
C THR A 191 -17.66 2.13 13.86
N HIS A 192 -18.30 3.26 13.58
CA HIS A 192 -18.64 4.27 14.58
C HIS A 192 -19.56 3.74 15.68
N GLU A 193 -20.65 3.05 15.31
CA GLU A 193 -21.60 2.49 16.27
C GLU A 193 -20.92 1.46 17.20
N LYS A 194 -19.93 0.73 16.68
CA LYS A 194 -19.22 -0.32 17.43
C LYS A 194 -18.09 0.21 18.31
N PHE A 195 -17.35 1.21 17.85
CA PHE A 195 -16.09 1.65 18.48
C PHE A 195 -16.00 3.15 18.75
N GLY A 196 -16.85 3.97 18.14
CA GLY A 196 -16.83 5.42 18.25
C GLY A 196 -17.20 5.91 19.64
N SER A 197 -16.73 7.11 19.98
CA SER A 197 -16.96 7.73 21.29
C SER A 197 -17.42 9.19 21.23
N LEU A 198 -17.25 9.86 20.09
CA LEU A 198 -17.76 11.21 19.86
C LEU A 198 -18.92 11.21 18.86
N PRO A 199 -19.85 12.18 18.90
CA PRO A 199 -20.96 12.22 17.95
C PRO A 199 -20.48 12.51 16.52
N LEU A 200 -21.15 11.93 15.51
CA LEU A 200 -20.83 12.14 14.09
C LEU A 200 -20.80 13.62 13.68
N THR A 201 -21.66 14.45 14.29
CA THR A 201 -21.67 15.91 14.09
C THR A 201 -20.34 16.56 14.43
N GLU A 202 -19.62 16.04 15.42
CA GLU A 202 -18.27 16.53 15.75
C GLU A 202 -17.22 15.98 14.78
N LEU A 203 -17.33 14.71 14.40
CA LEU A 203 -16.39 14.04 13.50
C LEU A 203 -16.41 14.64 12.09
N PHE A 204 -17.59 15.03 11.60
CA PHE A 204 -17.76 15.55 10.24
C PHE A 204 -17.54 17.05 10.16
N GLN A 205 -17.44 17.77 11.28
CA GLN A 205 -17.42 19.23 11.31
C GLN A 205 -16.30 19.82 10.43
N SER A 206 -15.08 19.28 10.51
CA SER A 206 -13.98 19.77 9.68
C SER A 206 -14.23 19.59 8.18
N ALA A 207 -14.83 18.47 7.77
CA ALA A 207 -15.18 18.22 6.38
C ALA A 207 -16.28 19.18 5.90
N ILE A 208 -17.30 19.37 6.74
CA ILE A 208 -18.40 20.32 6.49
C ILE A 208 -17.85 21.75 6.32
N ASP A 209 -16.99 22.20 7.23
CA ASP A 209 -16.42 23.54 7.21
C ASP A 209 -15.56 23.78 5.97
N LEU A 210 -14.72 22.80 5.60
CA LEU A 210 -13.88 22.87 4.40
C LEU A 210 -14.71 22.87 3.11
N ALA A 211 -15.77 22.06 3.06
CA ALA A 211 -16.66 22.00 1.90
C ALA A 211 -17.51 23.28 1.75
N GLU A 212 -17.99 23.86 2.86
CA GLU A 212 -18.85 25.05 2.87
C GLU A 212 -18.07 26.35 2.66
N ASN A 213 -16.96 26.51 3.39
CA ASN A 213 -16.16 27.75 3.41
C ASN A 213 -14.99 27.72 2.41
N GLY A 214 -14.74 26.56 1.82
CA GLY A 214 -13.73 26.33 0.79
C GLY A 214 -12.32 26.09 1.32
N PHE A 215 -11.46 25.57 0.45
CA PHE A 215 -10.05 25.32 0.71
C PHE A 215 -9.21 25.59 -0.56
N PRO A 216 -7.90 25.86 -0.43
CA PRO A 216 -7.05 26.12 -1.58
C PRO A 216 -6.74 24.85 -2.36
N VAL A 217 -6.84 24.93 -3.68
CA VAL A 217 -6.44 23.87 -4.62
C VAL A 217 -4.92 23.68 -4.57
N THR A 218 -4.46 22.44 -4.38
CA THR A 218 -3.03 22.10 -4.40
C THR A 218 -2.53 21.93 -5.83
N HIS A 219 -1.20 21.84 -6.00
CA HIS A 219 -0.61 21.49 -7.30
C HIS A 219 -1.06 20.12 -7.79
N TYR A 220 -1.15 19.14 -6.88
CA TYR A 220 -1.59 17.79 -7.20
C TYR A 220 -3.06 17.77 -7.62
N LEU A 221 -3.94 18.42 -6.85
CA LEU A 221 -5.37 18.52 -7.18
C LEU A 221 -5.61 19.25 -8.50
N SER A 222 -4.93 20.37 -8.75
CA SER A 222 -5.05 21.09 -10.03
C SER A 222 -4.65 20.22 -11.23
N ASN A 223 -3.55 19.47 -11.11
CA ASN A 223 -3.13 18.54 -12.15
C ASN A 223 -4.17 17.43 -12.37
N ALA A 224 -4.70 16.85 -11.30
CA ALA A 224 -5.74 15.82 -11.39
C ALA A 224 -7.02 16.33 -12.06
N ILE A 225 -7.45 17.57 -11.77
CA ILE A 225 -8.60 18.20 -12.45
C ILE A 225 -8.31 18.33 -13.95
N GLY A 226 -7.16 18.90 -14.31
CA GLY A 226 -6.80 19.16 -15.71
C GLY A 226 -6.60 17.91 -16.57
N GLN A 227 -6.39 16.75 -15.95
CA GLN A 227 -6.25 15.47 -16.64
C GLN A 227 -7.60 14.81 -16.97
N ASP A 228 -8.69 15.17 -16.29
CA ASP A 228 -10.01 14.56 -16.50
C ASP A 228 -10.94 15.48 -17.31
N LYS A 229 -11.02 15.19 -18.61
CA LYS A 229 -11.85 15.95 -19.54
C LYS A 229 -13.35 15.85 -19.22
N VAL A 230 -13.83 14.67 -18.82
CA VAL A 230 -15.26 14.46 -18.53
C VAL A 230 -15.67 15.27 -17.31
N LEU A 231 -14.83 15.31 -16.28
CA LEU A 231 -15.03 16.15 -15.09
C LEU A 231 -15.16 17.63 -15.46
N CYS A 232 -14.31 18.11 -16.37
CA CYS A 232 -14.29 19.51 -16.79
C CYS A 232 -15.44 19.90 -17.72
N GLU A 233 -16.07 18.94 -18.40
CA GLU A 233 -17.15 19.19 -19.36
C GLU A 233 -18.55 18.87 -18.79
N TYR A 234 -18.67 17.92 -17.86
CA TYR A 234 -19.98 17.51 -17.33
C TYR A 234 -20.56 18.61 -16.42
N PRO A 235 -21.80 19.10 -16.64
CA PRO A 235 -22.28 20.34 -16.04
C PRO A 235 -22.18 20.42 -14.50
N SER A 236 -22.52 19.35 -13.78
CA SER A 236 -22.49 19.36 -12.31
C SER A 236 -21.08 19.30 -11.73
N SER A 237 -20.18 18.55 -12.37
CA SER A 237 -18.77 18.44 -11.98
C SER A 237 -18.00 19.72 -12.34
N ALA A 238 -18.17 20.20 -13.57
CA ALA A 238 -17.53 21.40 -14.08
C ALA A 238 -17.87 22.64 -13.23
N ALA A 239 -19.10 22.74 -12.73
CA ALA A 239 -19.53 23.82 -11.84
C ALA A 239 -18.76 23.88 -10.51
N ILE A 240 -18.10 22.79 -10.11
CA ILE A 240 -17.32 22.70 -8.87
C ILE A 240 -15.83 22.83 -9.16
N PHE A 241 -15.32 22.13 -10.17
CA PHE A 241 -13.89 21.93 -10.41
C PHE A 241 -13.30 22.81 -11.52
N THR A 242 -14.12 23.65 -12.16
CA THR A 242 -13.66 24.56 -13.21
C THR A 242 -14.11 26.00 -12.97
N ASN A 243 -13.42 26.94 -13.60
CA ASN A 243 -13.85 28.32 -13.75
C ASN A 243 -14.21 28.58 -15.22
N ASN A 244 -15.50 28.46 -15.56
CA ASN A 244 -16.01 28.56 -16.93
C ASN A 244 -15.40 27.53 -17.89
N GLY A 245 -15.25 26.28 -17.45
CA GLY A 245 -14.69 25.18 -18.24
C GLY A 245 -13.16 25.05 -18.18
N GLU A 246 -12.46 26.03 -17.61
CA GLU A 246 -11.02 25.94 -17.35
C GLU A 246 -10.75 25.29 -15.99
N PRO A 247 -9.89 24.25 -15.90
CA PRO A 247 -9.51 23.62 -14.63
C PRO A 247 -9.05 24.63 -13.58
N LEU A 248 -9.49 24.45 -12.33
CA LEU A 248 -8.99 25.27 -11.21
C LEU A 248 -7.47 25.12 -11.06
N GLN A 249 -6.80 26.24 -10.78
CA GLN A 249 -5.36 26.36 -10.69
C GLN A 249 -4.87 26.31 -9.23
N PRO A 250 -3.58 26.03 -8.97
CA PRO A 250 -3.05 26.01 -7.61
C PRO A 250 -3.28 27.36 -6.92
N GLY A 251 -3.85 27.33 -5.72
CA GLY A 251 -4.21 28.52 -4.93
C GLY A 251 -5.63 29.06 -5.17
N ASP A 252 -6.34 28.62 -6.22
CA ASP A 252 -7.77 28.90 -6.35
C ASP A 252 -8.55 28.26 -5.18
N ILE A 253 -9.71 28.82 -4.84
CA ILE A 253 -10.56 28.29 -3.77
C ILE A 253 -11.70 27.48 -4.37
N ILE A 254 -11.78 26.21 -3.99
CA ILE A 254 -12.90 25.32 -4.33
C ILE A 254 -13.97 25.35 -3.24
N TYR A 255 -15.24 25.38 -3.64
CA TYR A 255 -16.39 25.32 -2.75
C TYR A 255 -17.29 24.14 -3.13
N GLN A 256 -17.66 23.31 -2.15
CA GLN A 256 -18.48 22.11 -2.34
C GLN A 256 -19.74 22.19 -1.48
N LYS A 257 -20.55 23.24 -1.68
CA LYS A 257 -21.68 23.59 -0.81
C LYS A 257 -22.74 22.51 -0.71
N ASP A 258 -23.01 21.79 -1.80
CA ASP A 258 -23.97 20.69 -1.78
C ASP A 258 -23.41 19.48 -1.02
N LEU A 259 -22.12 19.18 -1.16
CA LEU A 259 -21.47 18.15 -0.35
C LEU A 259 -21.51 18.52 1.14
N ALA A 260 -21.29 19.80 1.49
CA ALA A 260 -21.40 20.26 2.87
C ALA A 260 -22.80 20.01 3.45
N LYS A 261 -23.87 20.28 2.69
CA LYS A 261 -25.26 19.97 3.11
C LYS A 261 -25.46 18.47 3.29
N THR A 262 -24.98 17.66 2.35
CA THR A 262 -25.05 16.19 2.43
C THR A 262 -24.33 15.66 3.66
N LEU A 263 -23.13 16.15 3.95
CA LEU A 263 -22.37 15.77 5.14
C LEU A 263 -23.07 16.20 6.44
N LYS A 264 -23.69 17.38 6.49
CA LYS A 264 -24.52 17.81 7.63
C LYS A 264 -25.69 16.86 7.87
N VAL A 265 -26.46 16.55 6.83
CA VAL A 265 -27.60 15.61 6.92
C VAL A 265 -27.12 14.23 7.37
N LEU A 266 -26.04 13.72 6.80
CA LEU A 266 -25.48 12.42 7.17
C LEU A 266 -24.98 12.39 8.62
N ALA A 267 -24.37 13.47 9.10
CA ALA A 267 -23.91 13.58 10.49
C ALA A 267 -25.07 13.63 11.50
N GLU A 268 -26.20 14.24 11.13
CA GLU A 268 -27.38 14.38 11.99
C GLU A 268 -28.29 13.14 11.96
N GLN A 269 -28.46 12.53 10.79
CA GLN A 269 -29.46 11.48 10.55
C GLN A 269 -28.84 10.08 10.36
N GLY A 270 -27.51 10.00 10.27
CA GLY A 270 -26.79 8.75 10.10
C GLY A 270 -27.13 8.01 8.81
N ARG A 271 -26.85 6.71 8.80
CA ARG A 271 -26.95 5.82 7.63
C ARG A 271 -28.30 5.87 6.90
N GLN A 272 -29.40 6.03 7.62
CA GLN A 272 -30.75 6.00 7.02
C GLN A 272 -30.88 7.06 5.92
N SER A 273 -30.34 8.27 6.16
CA SER A 273 -30.38 9.36 5.18
C SER A 273 -29.73 8.99 3.85
N PHE A 274 -28.64 8.21 3.88
CA PHE A 274 -27.82 7.85 2.72
C PHE A 274 -28.35 6.65 1.93
N TYR A 275 -28.94 5.65 2.60
CA TYR A 275 -29.31 4.37 1.97
C TYR A 275 -30.82 4.21 1.70
N THR A 276 -31.68 4.86 2.48
CA THR A 276 -33.14 4.77 2.31
C THR A 276 -33.87 6.12 2.35
N GLY A 277 -33.15 7.21 2.63
CA GLY A 277 -33.68 8.57 2.71
C GLY A 277 -33.49 9.41 1.44
N ASP A 278 -33.54 10.73 1.61
CA ASP A 278 -33.56 11.69 0.50
C ASP A 278 -32.25 11.73 -0.29
N ILE A 279 -31.10 11.42 0.34
CA ILE A 279 -29.81 11.33 -0.38
C ILE A 279 -29.86 10.13 -1.33
N ALA A 280 -30.30 8.96 -0.86
CA ALA A 280 -30.46 7.76 -1.68
C ALA A 280 -31.37 8.04 -2.90
N LYS A 281 -32.53 8.66 -2.63
CA LYS A 281 -33.49 9.01 -3.67
C LYS A 281 -32.89 9.96 -4.70
N SER A 282 -32.16 10.99 -4.25
CA SER A 282 -31.54 11.96 -5.15
C SER A 282 -30.47 11.34 -6.06
N ILE A 283 -29.65 10.43 -5.52
CA ILE A 283 -28.66 9.68 -6.33
C ILE A 283 -29.38 8.80 -7.34
N VAL A 284 -30.36 8.00 -6.90
CA VAL A 284 -31.07 7.04 -7.76
C VAL A 284 -31.84 7.76 -8.87
N ASP A 285 -32.59 8.82 -8.54
CA ASP A 285 -33.36 9.59 -9.52
C ASP A 285 -32.44 10.18 -10.60
N PHE A 286 -31.29 10.74 -10.20
CA PHE A 286 -30.30 11.27 -11.13
C PHE A 286 -29.70 10.16 -12.00
N VAL A 287 -29.18 9.10 -11.40
CA VAL A 287 -28.54 7.98 -12.10
C VAL A 287 -29.51 7.38 -13.12
N GLN A 288 -30.77 7.17 -12.75
CA GLN A 288 -31.79 6.63 -13.68
C GLN A 288 -32.16 7.63 -14.78
N SER A 289 -32.20 8.94 -14.49
CA SER A 289 -32.47 9.96 -15.52
C SER A 289 -31.39 10.01 -16.61
N GLU A 290 -30.16 9.62 -16.27
CA GLU A 290 -29.01 9.50 -17.18
C GLU A 290 -28.87 8.07 -17.78
N GLY A 291 -29.84 7.19 -17.55
CA GLY A 291 -29.86 5.82 -18.10
C GLY A 291 -29.03 4.80 -17.31
N GLY A 292 -28.59 5.14 -16.10
CA GLY A 292 -27.88 4.24 -15.18
C GLY A 292 -28.79 3.17 -14.54
N LEU A 293 -28.14 2.22 -13.85
CA LEU A 293 -28.77 0.97 -13.41
C LEU A 293 -29.00 0.86 -11.90
N LEU A 294 -28.63 1.90 -11.14
CA LEU A 294 -28.84 1.94 -9.69
C LEU A 294 -30.33 2.10 -9.36
N SER A 295 -30.80 1.37 -8.35
CA SER A 295 -32.16 1.46 -7.83
C SER A 295 -32.18 1.73 -6.32
N MET A 296 -33.34 2.14 -5.81
CA MET A 296 -33.54 2.25 -4.36
C MET A 296 -33.40 0.90 -3.64
N LYS A 297 -33.67 -0.22 -4.32
CA LYS A 297 -33.47 -1.55 -3.75
C LYS A 297 -31.98 -1.84 -3.57
N ASP A 298 -31.16 -1.47 -4.54
CA ASP A 298 -29.70 -1.61 -4.46
C ASP A 298 -29.13 -0.85 -3.25
N MET A 299 -29.56 0.40 -3.07
CA MET A 299 -29.16 1.22 -1.93
C MET A 299 -29.66 0.63 -0.61
N ALA A 300 -30.92 0.19 -0.54
CA ALA A 300 -31.51 -0.34 0.68
C ALA A 300 -30.87 -1.67 1.15
N ASP A 301 -30.46 -2.54 0.21
CA ASP A 301 -29.85 -3.84 0.51
C ASP A 301 -28.33 -3.74 0.77
N CYS A 302 -27.72 -2.58 0.51
CA CYS A 302 -26.31 -2.36 0.75
C CYS A 302 -25.99 -2.38 2.25
N SER A 303 -25.08 -3.27 2.64
CA SER A 303 -24.58 -3.35 4.02
C SER A 303 -23.10 -3.70 4.06
N ALA A 304 -22.38 -3.17 5.04
CA ALA A 304 -20.99 -3.53 5.30
C ALA A 304 -20.92 -4.94 5.91
N ARG A 305 -19.86 -5.69 5.57
CA ARG A 305 -19.60 -7.03 6.10
C ARG A 305 -18.52 -6.94 7.18
N TRP A 306 -18.78 -7.48 8.37
CA TRP A 306 -17.74 -7.70 9.37
C TRP A 306 -17.00 -9.00 9.10
N GLN A 307 -15.69 -8.93 9.00
CA GLN A 307 -14.83 -10.06 8.67
C GLN A 307 -13.68 -10.17 9.68
N ASP A 308 -13.28 -11.39 10.00
CA ASP A 308 -12.03 -11.66 10.71
C ASP A 308 -10.85 -11.60 9.70
N PRO A 309 -9.64 -11.21 10.13
CA PRO A 309 -8.51 -11.07 9.22
C PRO A 309 -7.95 -12.43 8.78
N ILE A 310 -7.27 -12.44 7.63
CA ILE A 310 -6.34 -13.51 7.25
C ILE A 310 -4.91 -13.10 7.61
N SER A 311 -4.00 -14.06 7.72
CA SER A 311 -2.63 -13.75 8.11
C SER A 311 -1.59 -14.75 7.61
N THR A 312 -0.34 -14.32 7.65
CA THR A 312 0.83 -15.20 7.57
C THR A 312 1.92 -14.74 8.53
N THR A 313 2.98 -15.55 8.68
CA THR A 313 4.20 -15.16 9.38
C THR A 313 5.29 -14.75 8.39
N TYR A 314 6.13 -13.80 8.78
CA TYR A 314 7.32 -13.42 8.04
C TYR A 314 8.42 -13.01 9.03
N ARG A 315 9.48 -13.82 9.12
CA ARG A 315 10.72 -13.46 9.85
C ARG A 315 10.48 -12.94 11.29
N GLY A 316 9.64 -13.61 12.06
CA GLY A 316 9.36 -13.25 13.47
C GLY A 316 8.21 -12.25 13.66
N HIS A 317 7.48 -11.95 12.60
CA HIS A 317 6.29 -11.11 12.62
C HIS A 317 5.09 -11.87 12.08
N THR A 318 3.90 -11.50 12.54
CA THR A 318 2.62 -11.88 11.94
C THR A 318 2.06 -10.70 11.18
N ILE A 319 1.67 -10.91 9.92
CA ILE A 319 1.12 -9.90 9.02
C ILE A 319 -0.35 -10.25 8.80
N TYR A 320 -1.22 -9.27 9.04
CA TYR A 320 -2.66 -9.39 8.90
C TYR A 320 -3.16 -8.55 7.73
N GLU A 321 -4.12 -9.12 7.02
CA GLU A 321 -4.75 -8.56 5.82
C GLU A 321 -6.26 -8.81 5.83
N ALA A 322 -6.98 -8.07 4.98
CA ALA A 322 -8.40 -8.35 4.74
C ALA A 322 -8.60 -9.63 3.92
N PRO A 323 -9.61 -10.46 4.27
CA PRO A 323 -9.95 -11.64 3.46
C PRO A 323 -10.65 -11.24 2.15
N PRO A 324 -10.80 -12.19 1.20
CA PRO A 324 -11.68 -12.01 0.05
C PRO A 324 -13.05 -11.41 0.43
N ASN A 325 -13.64 -10.53 -0.37
CA ASN A 325 -13.27 -10.12 -1.73
C ASN A 325 -12.05 -9.18 -1.84
N SER A 326 -11.37 -8.81 -0.75
CA SER A 326 -10.06 -8.12 -0.84
C SER A 326 -8.97 -9.01 -1.44
N SER A 327 -8.04 -8.38 -2.14
CA SER A 327 -6.82 -8.99 -2.70
C SER A 327 -5.65 -9.00 -1.72
N GLY A 328 -5.85 -8.66 -0.44
CA GLY A 328 -4.78 -8.64 0.59
C GLY A 328 -4.02 -9.96 0.77
N HIS A 329 -4.64 -11.09 0.42
CA HIS A 329 -3.97 -12.40 0.44
C HIS A 329 -2.72 -12.47 -0.47
N ILE A 330 -2.64 -11.65 -1.51
CA ILE A 330 -1.49 -11.62 -2.43
C ILE A 330 -0.24 -11.17 -1.68
N LEU A 331 -0.32 -10.12 -0.85
CA LEU A 331 0.80 -9.67 -0.03
C LEU A 331 1.29 -10.80 0.87
N LEU A 332 0.37 -11.50 1.53
CA LEU A 332 0.71 -12.63 2.40
C LEU A 332 1.38 -13.77 1.61
N GLN A 333 0.89 -14.06 0.40
CA GLN A 333 1.45 -15.08 -0.49
C GLN A 333 2.85 -14.67 -1.00
N GLU A 334 3.02 -13.42 -1.41
CA GLU A 334 4.30 -12.83 -1.81
C GLU A 334 5.34 -12.95 -0.68
N LEU A 335 4.98 -12.55 0.54
CA LEU A 335 5.84 -12.68 1.73
C LEU A 335 6.21 -14.13 2.01
N ASN A 336 5.26 -15.06 1.88
CA ASN A 336 5.52 -16.49 2.03
C ASN A 336 6.53 -17.02 0.99
N ILE A 337 6.43 -16.57 -0.26
CA ILE A 337 7.34 -16.99 -1.33
C ILE A 337 8.74 -16.42 -1.09
N ILE A 338 8.86 -15.12 -0.79
CA ILE A 338 10.17 -14.47 -0.62
C ILE A 338 10.88 -14.88 0.67
N GLU A 339 10.17 -15.42 1.67
CA GLU A 339 10.77 -15.94 2.92
C GLU A 339 11.78 -17.07 2.66
N HIS A 340 11.68 -17.76 1.52
CA HIS A 340 12.64 -18.80 1.10
C HIS A 340 13.97 -18.25 0.58
N PHE A 341 14.10 -16.93 0.44
CA PHE A 341 15.30 -16.26 -0.05
C PHE A 341 15.89 -15.35 1.04
N ASN A 342 17.20 -15.07 0.95
CA ASN A 342 17.88 -14.22 1.91
C ASN A 342 17.93 -12.77 1.43
N ILE A 343 16.77 -12.12 1.41
CA ILE A 343 16.59 -10.76 0.88
C ILE A 343 17.55 -9.76 1.54
N GLY A 344 17.72 -9.83 2.86
CA GLY A 344 18.69 -9.01 3.60
C GLY A 344 20.15 -9.19 3.15
N GLU A 345 20.56 -10.40 2.73
CA GLU A 345 21.93 -10.65 2.21
C GLU A 345 22.13 -10.20 0.76
N PHE A 346 21.05 -10.11 -0.04
CA PHE A 346 21.12 -9.56 -1.39
C PHE A 346 21.44 -8.06 -1.37
N GLY A 347 20.92 -7.35 -0.36
CA GLY A 347 21.09 -5.92 -0.19
C GLY A 347 19.96 -5.11 -0.83
N HIS A 348 19.62 -4.01 -0.18
CA HIS A 348 18.56 -3.08 -0.62
C HIS A 348 18.87 -2.49 -2.00
N ASP A 349 17.84 -2.30 -2.82
CA ASP A 349 17.90 -1.81 -4.22
C ASP A 349 18.80 -2.61 -5.18
N THR A 350 19.18 -3.84 -4.82
CA THR A 350 19.94 -4.69 -5.73
C THR A 350 19.03 -5.42 -6.70
N ALA A 351 19.56 -5.75 -7.88
CA ALA A 351 18.83 -6.53 -8.87
C ALA A 351 18.42 -7.92 -8.35
N ASP A 352 19.16 -8.49 -7.39
CA ASP A 352 18.84 -9.78 -6.74
C ASP A 352 17.57 -9.69 -5.91
N ALA A 353 17.50 -8.70 -5.00
CA ALA A 353 16.32 -8.47 -4.18
C ALA A 353 15.10 -8.16 -5.04
N ILE A 354 15.24 -7.19 -5.97
CA ILE A 354 14.13 -6.77 -6.83
C ILE A 354 13.66 -7.92 -7.73
N HIS A 355 14.57 -8.66 -8.35
CA HIS A 355 14.20 -9.78 -9.22
C HIS A 355 13.37 -10.84 -8.47
N VAL A 356 13.80 -11.26 -7.27
CA VAL A 356 13.07 -12.27 -6.49
C VAL A 356 11.68 -11.77 -6.10
N MET A 357 11.57 -10.52 -5.65
CA MET A 357 10.28 -9.94 -5.27
C MET A 357 9.34 -9.80 -6.49
N VAL A 358 9.85 -9.35 -7.64
CA VAL A 358 9.07 -9.26 -8.89
C VAL A 358 8.57 -10.63 -9.34
N GLU A 359 9.42 -11.66 -9.30
CA GLU A 359 9.01 -13.01 -9.70
C GLU A 359 8.00 -13.62 -8.71
N ALA A 360 8.14 -13.35 -7.40
CA ALA A 360 7.15 -13.75 -6.40
C ALA A 360 5.79 -13.07 -6.63
N LYS A 361 5.79 -11.75 -6.91
CA LYS A 361 4.60 -10.99 -7.32
C LYS A 361 3.92 -11.64 -8.51
N LYS A 362 4.65 -11.93 -9.59
CA LYS A 362 4.05 -12.51 -10.80
C LYS A 362 3.34 -13.84 -10.50
N LEU A 363 3.93 -14.69 -9.66
CA LEU A 363 3.33 -15.95 -9.24
C LEU A 363 2.04 -15.71 -8.45
N ALA A 364 2.05 -14.82 -7.46
CA ALA A 364 0.87 -14.53 -6.64
C ALA A 364 -0.27 -13.87 -7.44
N PHE A 365 0.04 -12.95 -8.36
CA PHE A 365 -0.94 -12.35 -9.26
C PHE A 365 -1.58 -13.36 -10.21
N SER A 366 -0.80 -14.33 -10.72
CA SER A 366 -1.38 -15.41 -11.54
C SER A 366 -2.34 -16.29 -10.74
N ASP A 367 -2.07 -16.51 -9.45
CA ASP A 367 -2.97 -17.26 -8.56
C ASP A 367 -4.23 -16.45 -8.23
N ARG A 368 -4.10 -15.15 -7.94
CA ARG A 368 -5.24 -14.23 -7.75
C ARG A 368 -6.20 -14.29 -8.94
N GLU A 369 -5.66 -14.21 -10.14
CA GLU A 369 -6.45 -14.22 -11.38
C GLU A 369 -7.21 -15.53 -11.58
N ALA A 370 -6.63 -16.65 -11.14
CA ALA A 370 -7.25 -17.96 -11.28
C ALA A 370 -8.30 -18.28 -10.21
N TYR A 371 -8.23 -17.67 -9.02
CA TYR A 371 -8.92 -18.20 -7.83
C TYR A 371 -9.73 -17.22 -7.00
N VAL A 372 -9.61 -15.91 -7.20
CA VAL A 372 -10.16 -14.92 -6.25
C VAL A 372 -11.28 -14.10 -6.89
N ALA A 373 -12.43 -14.11 -6.24
CA ALA A 373 -13.63 -13.31 -6.55
C ALA A 373 -14.45 -13.13 -5.24
N ASP A 374 -15.73 -12.75 -5.34
CA ASP A 374 -16.65 -12.72 -4.18
C ASP A 374 -16.78 -14.11 -3.53
N PRO A 375 -16.41 -14.28 -2.25
CA PRO A 375 -16.53 -15.56 -1.56
C PRO A 375 -17.97 -16.03 -1.35
N ASP A 376 -18.98 -15.16 -1.55
CA ASP A 376 -20.38 -15.57 -1.51
C ASP A 376 -20.82 -16.32 -2.79
N TYR A 377 -20.02 -16.25 -3.85
CA TYR A 377 -20.31 -16.86 -5.16
C TYR A 377 -19.28 -17.90 -5.57
N ILE A 378 -18.05 -17.80 -5.06
CA ILE A 378 -16.91 -18.60 -5.46
C ILE A 378 -16.16 -19.11 -4.23
N ASP A 379 -15.84 -20.40 -4.20
CA ASP A 379 -14.97 -20.97 -3.17
C ASP A 379 -13.52 -20.57 -3.42
N VAL A 380 -12.99 -19.65 -2.59
CA VAL A 380 -11.59 -19.20 -2.67
C VAL A 380 -10.71 -20.14 -1.82
N PRO A 381 -9.65 -20.76 -2.38
CA PRO A 381 -8.76 -21.69 -1.67
C PRO A 381 -7.75 -20.94 -0.78
N ILE A 382 -8.23 -20.11 0.14
CA ILE A 382 -7.40 -19.18 0.91
C ILE A 382 -6.38 -19.89 1.82
N GLU A 383 -6.73 -21.02 2.43
CA GLU A 383 -5.80 -21.79 3.26
C GLU A 383 -4.69 -22.40 2.39
N GLY A 384 -5.04 -22.86 1.19
CA GLY A 384 -4.08 -23.39 0.22
C GLY A 384 -3.15 -22.31 -0.32
N LEU A 385 -3.68 -21.14 -0.68
CA LEU A 385 -2.91 -19.98 -1.17
C LEU A 385 -1.92 -19.45 -0.12
N LEU A 386 -2.30 -19.47 1.16
CA LEU A 386 -1.47 -19.00 2.27
C LEU A 386 -0.60 -20.10 2.91
N SER A 387 -0.69 -21.34 2.44
CA SER A 387 0.12 -22.45 2.95
C SER A 387 1.62 -22.23 2.70
N LYS A 388 2.42 -22.44 3.74
CA LYS A 388 3.89 -22.42 3.64
C LYS A 388 4.43 -23.49 2.70
N ASP A 389 3.79 -24.65 2.62
CA ASP A 389 4.20 -25.72 1.71
C ASP A 389 3.87 -25.38 0.25
N TYR A 390 2.76 -24.70 0.00
CA TYR A 390 2.41 -24.20 -1.32
C TYR A 390 3.37 -23.09 -1.76
N ALA A 391 3.68 -22.14 -0.89
CA ALA A 391 4.68 -21.10 -1.16
C ALA A 391 6.07 -21.69 -1.46
N PHE A 392 6.45 -22.77 -0.76
CA PHE A 392 7.66 -23.51 -1.10
C PHE A 392 7.59 -24.20 -2.47
N GLU A 393 6.44 -24.75 -2.88
CA GLU A 393 6.24 -25.23 -4.26
C GLU A 393 6.40 -24.10 -5.28
N ARG A 394 5.76 -22.95 -5.04
CA ARG A 394 5.78 -21.79 -5.95
C ARG A 394 7.17 -21.16 -6.06
N SER A 395 7.91 -21.01 -4.96
CA SER A 395 9.27 -20.42 -4.95
C SER A 395 10.26 -21.15 -5.86
N LYS A 396 10.06 -22.46 -6.14
CA LYS A 396 10.90 -23.23 -7.06
C LYS A 396 10.77 -22.80 -8.53
N ALA A 397 9.70 -22.07 -8.87
CA ALA A 397 9.51 -21.51 -10.21
C ALA A 397 10.36 -20.24 -10.46
N ILE A 398 10.98 -19.68 -9.42
CA ILE A 398 11.82 -18.49 -9.55
C ILE A 398 13.22 -18.91 -10.01
N ASN A 399 13.60 -18.44 -11.21
CA ASN A 399 14.95 -18.60 -11.74
C ASN A 399 15.77 -17.34 -11.48
N LEU A 400 16.71 -17.40 -10.54
CA LEU A 400 17.53 -16.25 -10.10
C LEU A 400 18.28 -15.52 -11.23
N GLU A 401 18.51 -16.17 -12.37
CA GLU A 401 19.27 -15.60 -13.49
C GLU A 401 18.36 -15.06 -14.61
N ASN A 402 17.09 -15.45 -14.67
CA ASN A 402 16.20 -15.10 -15.77
C ASN A 402 14.77 -14.85 -15.30
N ALA A 403 14.19 -13.72 -15.70
CA ALA A 403 12.79 -13.40 -15.51
C ALA A 403 11.89 -14.38 -16.27
N ASN A 404 10.81 -14.84 -15.64
CA ASN A 404 9.82 -15.66 -16.32
C ASN A 404 8.99 -14.81 -17.28
N SER A 405 8.97 -15.20 -18.55
CA SER A 405 8.14 -14.58 -19.60
C SER A 405 6.73 -15.17 -19.67
N VAL A 406 6.54 -16.37 -19.13
CA VAL A 406 5.24 -17.04 -19.03
C VAL A 406 5.05 -17.50 -17.60
N VAL A 407 4.02 -16.98 -16.95
CA VAL A 407 3.69 -17.30 -15.56
C VAL A 407 2.32 -17.95 -15.54
N VAL A 408 2.24 -19.09 -14.86
CA VAL A 408 1.02 -19.89 -14.71
C VAL A 408 0.69 -20.02 -13.23
N GLU A 409 -0.60 -20.06 -12.95
CA GLU A 409 -1.13 -20.33 -11.63
C GLU A 409 -0.68 -21.73 -11.13
N GLY A 410 -0.57 -21.89 -9.82
CA GLY A 410 -0.26 -23.16 -9.19
C GLY A 410 -1.52 -24.02 -9.01
N ASN A 411 -1.53 -24.87 -7.98
CA ASN A 411 -2.73 -25.58 -7.56
C ASN A 411 -2.84 -25.59 -6.02
N PRO A 412 -3.45 -24.55 -5.41
CA PRO A 412 -3.59 -24.45 -3.96
C PRO A 412 -4.52 -25.51 -3.37
N TRP A 413 -5.42 -26.12 -4.17
CA TRP A 413 -6.31 -27.20 -3.74
C TRP A 413 -5.60 -28.49 -3.34
N LYS A 414 -4.30 -28.64 -3.62
CA LYS A 414 -3.49 -29.73 -3.03
C LYS A 414 -3.27 -29.56 -1.52
N TYR A 415 -3.44 -28.33 -1.02
CA TYR A 415 -3.12 -27.91 0.33
C TYR A 415 -4.37 -27.49 1.14
N GLN A 416 -5.55 -27.60 0.55
CA GLN A 416 -6.85 -27.32 1.17
C GLN A 416 -7.91 -28.25 0.56
N SER A 417 -8.85 -28.75 1.36
CA SER A 417 -10.00 -29.50 0.86
C SER A 417 -10.99 -28.59 0.13
N GLY A 418 -11.41 -28.97 -1.08
CA GLY A 418 -12.43 -28.28 -1.88
C GLY A 418 -12.39 -28.72 -3.35
N GLU A 419 -13.33 -28.22 -4.17
CA GLU A 419 -13.36 -28.47 -5.62
C GLU A 419 -13.00 -27.20 -6.41
N PRO A 420 -12.18 -27.29 -7.48
CA PRO A 420 -11.81 -26.13 -8.27
C PRO A 420 -13.00 -25.56 -9.05
N ALA A 421 -13.16 -24.23 -9.08
CA ALA A 421 -14.00 -23.56 -10.07
C ALA A 421 -13.39 -23.64 -11.49
N ASP A 422 -14.25 -23.64 -12.53
CA ASP A 422 -13.84 -23.60 -13.93
C ASP A 422 -13.12 -22.26 -14.26
N ARG A 423 -12.04 -22.30 -15.06
CA ARG A 423 -11.13 -21.17 -15.34
C ARG A 423 -11.14 -20.79 -16.82
N ILE A 424 -11.09 -19.49 -17.19
CA ILE A 424 -10.60 -19.00 -18.51
C ILE A 424 -9.97 -17.59 -18.40
N LYS A 425 -8.92 -17.32 -19.21
CA LYS A 425 -8.22 -16.03 -19.37
C LYS A 425 -8.86 -15.16 -20.46
N THR A 426 -9.02 -13.85 -20.23
CA THR A 426 -9.41 -12.86 -21.26
C THR A 426 -8.64 -11.56 -21.12
N GLY A 427 -8.68 -10.69 -22.14
CA GLY A 427 -7.92 -9.43 -22.11
C GLY A 427 -8.34 -8.33 -23.10
N SER A 428 -7.92 -7.07 -22.87
CA SER A 428 -7.77 -5.89 -23.78
C SER A 428 -7.08 -4.68 -23.06
N VAL A 429 -7.12 -3.39 -23.51
CA VAL A 429 -6.18 -2.21 -23.30
C VAL A 429 -6.42 -1.10 -22.19
N VAL A 430 -5.34 -0.67 -21.49
CA VAL A 430 -5.14 -0.09 -20.10
C VAL A 430 -5.72 1.32 -19.75
N GLU A 431 -6.11 1.54 -18.49
CA GLU A 431 -6.19 2.86 -17.79
C GLU A 431 -5.69 2.80 -16.32
N GLU A 432 -5.28 3.93 -15.73
CA GLU A 432 -4.74 4.08 -14.36
C GLU A 432 -5.82 4.22 -13.26
N GLU A 433 -5.46 3.93 -12.00
CA GLU A 433 -6.40 3.78 -10.87
C GLU A 433 -5.99 4.58 -9.62
N ASP A 434 -6.96 4.98 -8.80
CA ASP A 434 -6.76 5.92 -7.67
C ASP A 434 -7.54 5.54 -6.40
N THR A 435 -6.91 5.74 -5.25
CA THR A 435 -7.39 5.35 -3.92
C THR A 435 -6.75 6.31 -2.92
N THR A 436 -7.32 6.44 -1.72
CA THR A 436 -6.58 7.03 -0.59
C THR A 436 -6.45 6.01 0.53
N CYS A 437 -5.35 6.11 1.27
CA CYS A 437 -5.05 5.29 2.44
C CYS A 437 -4.68 6.22 3.59
N PHE A 438 -5.10 5.87 4.80
CA PHE A 438 -4.61 6.51 6.01
C PHE A 438 -4.55 5.52 7.17
N VAL A 439 -3.63 5.82 8.09
CA VAL A 439 -3.40 5.01 9.29
C VAL A 439 -3.40 5.89 10.53
N ILE A 440 -3.97 5.35 11.61
CA ILE A 440 -4.15 6.07 12.88
C ILE A 440 -3.80 5.14 14.04
N ALA A 441 -3.13 5.69 15.06
CA ALA A 441 -2.97 5.05 16.35
C ALA A 441 -3.29 6.05 17.47
N ASP A 442 -4.00 5.60 18.50
CA ASP A 442 -4.37 6.42 19.67
C ASP A 442 -3.58 6.06 20.94
N LYS A 443 -3.71 6.89 21.98
CA LYS A 443 -3.06 6.71 23.29
C LYS A 443 -3.43 5.42 24.02
N ASN A 444 -4.56 4.79 23.65
CA ASN A 444 -5.02 3.55 24.27
C ASN A 444 -4.43 2.32 23.56
N GLY A 445 -3.64 2.54 22.50
CA GLY A 445 -3.05 1.48 21.70
C GLY A 445 -4.00 0.90 20.65
N ASN A 446 -5.15 1.53 20.42
CA ASN A 446 -6.01 1.16 19.29
C ASN A 446 -5.41 1.71 17.99
N ALA A 447 -5.69 1.02 16.90
CA ALA A 447 -5.24 1.45 15.59
C ALA A 447 -6.27 1.19 14.51
N VAL A 448 -6.22 2.03 13.46
CA VAL A 448 -7.03 1.88 12.25
C VAL A 448 -6.11 1.96 11.03
N CYS A 449 -6.27 1.02 10.11
CA CYS A 449 -5.82 1.14 8.73
C CYS A 449 -7.06 1.17 7.84
N GLN A 450 -7.25 2.25 7.08
CA GLN A 450 -8.41 2.42 6.21
C GLN A 450 -7.99 2.78 4.80
N LEU A 451 -8.59 2.06 3.85
CA LEU A 451 -8.55 2.38 2.44
C LEU A 451 -9.96 2.72 1.97
N GLN A 452 -10.07 3.76 1.16
CA GLN A 452 -11.32 4.17 0.54
C GLN A 452 -11.07 4.72 -0.87
N SER A 453 -12.01 4.49 -1.80
CA SER A 453 -11.75 4.74 -3.22
C SER A 453 -13.03 4.90 -4.04
N LEU A 454 -12.94 5.71 -5.10
CA LEU A 454 -13.91 5.80 -6.20
C LEU A 454 -13.60 4.86 -7.38
N GLN A 455 -12.58 4.01 -7.26
CA GLN A 455 -11.89 3.19 -8.26
C GLN A 455 -10.79 3.92 -9.03
N SER A 456 -11.11 4.70 -10.06
CA SER A 456 -10.13 5.50 -10.79
C SER A 456 -10.18 6.96 -10.34
N SER A 457 -9.26 7.78 -10.85
CA SER A 457 -9.27 9.22 -10.59
C SER A 457 -10.63 9.78 -10.95
N TRP A 458 -11.27 10.47 -10.01
CA TRP A 458 -12.60 11.05 -10.15
C TRP A 458 -13.76 10.04 -10.34
N GLY A 459 -13.51 8.74 -10.23
CA GLY A 459 -14.53 7.72 -10.44
C GLY A 459 -15.17 7.84 -11.81
N SER A 460 -16.49 7.99 -11.83
CA SER A 460 -17.30 8.23 -13.04
C SER A 460 -17.10 9.62 -13.67
N SER A 461 -16.40 10.52 -12.99
CA SER A 461 -16.28 11.96 -13.27
C SER A 461 -17.60 12.75 -13.14
N ILE A 462 -18.66 12.14 -12.61
CA ILE A 462 -19.98 12.75 -12.46
C ILE A 462 -20.34 12.96 -10.99
N VAL A 463 -20.59 14.22 -10.63
CA VAL A 463 -21.20 14.60 -9.36
C VAL A 463 -22.72 14.54 -9.49
N ALA A 464 -23.40 13.77 -8.64
CA ALA A 464 -24.87 13.74 -8.57
C ALA A 464 -25.41 15.14 -8.18
N PRO A 465 -26.15 15.84 -9.07
CA PRO A 465 -26.58 17.21 -8.85
C PRO A 465 -27.35 17.40 -7.54
N GLY A 466 -27.09 18.51 -6.84
CA GLY A 466 -27.74 18.84 -5.56
C GLY A 466 -27.24 18.06 -4.35
N THR A 467 -26.41 17.03 -4.54
CA THR A 467 -25.84 16.22 -3.44
C THR A 467 -24.35 16.51 -3.20
N GLY A 468 -23.62 16.93 -4.24
CA GLY A 468 -22.16 17.05 -4.19
C GLY A 468 -21.43 15.70 -4.11
N ILE A 469 -22.11 14.57 -4.32
CA ILE A 469 -21.53 13.23 -4.27
C ILE A 469 -20.98 12.86 -5.64
N LEU A 470 -19.66 12.69 -5.73
CA LEU A 470 -18.99 12.10 -6.89
C LEU A 470 -19.23 10.58 -6.91
N LEU A 471 -19.71 10.06 -8.04
CA LEU A 471 -20.04 8.64 -8.18
C LEU A 471 -18.80 7.83 -8.56
N ASN A 472 -18.63 6.65 -7.96
CA ASN A 472 -17.55 5.72 -8.31
C ASN A 472 -17.66 5.18 -9.75
N ASN A 473 -16.60 4.55 -10.24
CA ASN A 473 -16.62 3.75 -11.47
C ASN A 473 -16.24 2.28 -11.24
N ARG A 474 -16.60 1.71 -10.09
CA ARG A 474 -16.16 0.37 -9.67
C ARG A 474 -16.63 -0.79 -10.57
N MET A 475 -17.65 -0.59 -11.42
CA MET A 475 -18.10 -1.63 -12.37
C MET A 475 -16.97 -2.14 -13.25
N THR A 476 -15.95 -1.34 -13.47
CA THR A 476 -14.83 -1.65 -14.35
C THR A 476 -13.99 -2.85 -13.90
N TYR A 477 -14.13 -3.34 -12.67
CA TYR A 477 -13.38 -4.51 -12.21
C TYR A 477 -14.01 -5.85 -12.63
N TRP A 478 -15.31 -5.89 -12.97
CA TRP A 478 -15.95 -7.14 -13.36
C TRP A 478 -15.62 -7.52 -14.81
N HIS A 479 -15.53 -8.82 -15.05
CA HIS A 479 -15.36 -9.35 -16.40
C HIS A 479 -16.72 -9.60 -17.07
N LEU A 480 -16.78 -9.44 -18.40
CA LEU A 480 -17.94 -9.83 -19.22
C LEU A 480 -17.81 -11.22 -19.84
N ASP A 481 -16.70 -11.92 -19.63
CA ASP A 481 -16.59 -13.34 -19.99
C ASP A 481 -17.31 -14.19 -18.94
N GLU A 482 -18.31 -14.96 -19.37
CA GLU A 482 -19.12 -15.84 -18.52
C GLU A 482 -18.31 -16.93 -17.82
N LYS A 483 -17.10 -17.22 -18.31
CA LYS A 483 -16.21 -18.23 -17.75
C LYS A 483 -15.13 -17.64 -16.83
N HIS A 484 -15.09 -16.32 -16.69
CA HIS A 484 -14.18 -15.69 -15.75
C HIS A 484 -14.70 -15.83 -14.32
N ILE A 485 -13.82 -16.12 -13.36
CA ILE A 485 -14.21 -16.33 -11.96
C ILE A 485 -14.82 -15.06 -11.34
N ASP A 486 -14.37 -13.90 -11.82
CA ASP A 486 -14.91 -12.59 -11.46
C ASP A 486 -15.87 -12.00 -12.51
N CYS A 487 -16.60 -12.88 -13.22
CA CYS A 487 -17.67 -12.46 -14.12
C CYS A 487 -18.73 -11.60 -13.40
N LEU A 488 -19.25 -10.60 -14.11
CA LEU A 488 -20.37 -9.77 -13.70
C LEU A 488 -21.60 -10.63 -13.42
N VAL A 489 -22.08 -10.56 -12.18
CA VAL A 489 -23.35 -11.13 -11.72
C VAL A 489 -24.07 -10.05 -10.92
N PRO A 490 -25.33 -9.71 -11.23
CA PRO A 490 -26.07 -8.71 -10.45
C PRO A 490 -26.13 -9.07 -8.96
N GLY A 491 -25.86 -8.11 -8.07
CA GLY A 491 -25.83 -8.33 -6.62
C GLY A 491 -24.57 -9.02 -6.09
N LYS A 492 -23.62 -9.43 -6.93
CA LYS A 492 -22.28 -9.90 -6.54
C LYS A 492 -21.37 -8.70 -6.24
N ARG A 493 -20.42 -8.81 -5.31
CA ARG A 493 -19.32 -7.85 -5.12
C ARG A 493 -18.14 -8.22 -6.02
N VAL A 494 -17.35 -7.24 -6.44
CA VAL A 494 -16.18 -7.52 -7.28
C VAL A 494 -14.97 -7.96 -6.45
N ARG A 495 -14.02 -8.70 -7.03
CA ARG A 495 -12.67 -8.78 -6.44
C ARG A 495 -12.12 -7.37 -6.28
N HIS A 496 -11.66 -7.03 -5.08
CA HIS A 496 -11.25 -5.69 -4.74
C HIS A 496 -9.75 -5.60 -4.45
N THR A 497 -9.10 -4.53 -4.89
CA THR A 497 -7.65 -4.29 -4.71
C THR A 497 -7.29 -3.88 -3.28
N MET A 498 -8.06 -2.95 -2.69
CA MET A 498 -7.91 -2.45 -1.31
C MET A 498 -7.61 -3.52 -0.24
N ASN A 499 -6.52 -3.32 0.50
CA ASN A 499 -5.89 -4.29 1.40
C ASN A 499 -5.23 -3.62 2.66
N PRO A 500 -6.00 -3.36 3.73
CA PRO A 500 -5.43 -2.75 4.93
C PRO A 500 -4.48 -3.71 5.66
N VAL A 501 -3.30 -3.20 6.08
CA VAL A 501 -2.24 -4.04 6.66
C VAL A 501 -1.95 -3.68 8.12
N MET A 502 -1.81 -4.71 8.96
CA MET A 502 -1.22 -4.59 10.29
C MET A 502 -0.17 -5.67 10.53
N VAL A 503 0.95 -5.27 11.14
CA VAL A 503 2.07 -6.16 11.47
C VAL A 503 2.25 -6.21 12.98
N PHE A 504 2.29 -7.43 13.51
CA PHE A 504 2.52 -7.71 14.92
C PHE A 504 3.85 -8.43 15.10
N THR A 505 4.54 -8.19 16.20
CA THR A 505 5.59 -9.13 16.64
C THR A 505 4.92 -10.46 16.98
N GLY A 506 5.47 -11.59 16.60
CA GLY A 506 4.82 -12.88 16.86
C GLY A 506 5.04 -13.88 15.74
N ASN A 507 4.52 -15.09 15.91
CA ASN A 507 4.61 -16.14 14.88
C ASN A 507 3.34 -17.00 14.84
N SER A 508 2.19 -16.44 15.23
CA SER A 508 0.89 -17.10 15.10
C SER A 508 0.18 -16.62 13.85
N THR A 509 -0.56 -17.50 13.17
CA THR A 509 -1.46 -17.15 12.06
C THR A 509 -2.93 -17.18 12.47
N ASN A 510 -3.22 -17.16 13.78
CA ASN A 510 -4.58 -17.07 14.29
C ASN A 510 -5.18 -15.69 13.98
N THR A 511 -6.50 -15.57 13.97
CA THR A 511 -7.18 -14.27 13.80
C THR A 511 -6.92 -13.30 14.96
N GLN A 512 -6.49 -13.82 16.12
CA GLN A 512 -6.11 -13.04 17.28
C GLN A 512 -4.58 -12.93 17.40
N PRO A 513 -4.01 -11.71 17.51
CA PRO A 513 -2.57 -11.52 17.66
C PRO A 513 -1.96 -12.14 18.92
N ASP A 514 -0.78 -12.76 18.78
CA ASP A 514 0.00 -13.38 19.86
C ASP A 514 1.12 -12.47 20.43
N GLY A 515 1.39 -11.33 19.81
CA GLY A 515 2.31 -10.32 20.34
C GLY A 515 1.82 -8.88 20.14
N GLY A 516 2.74 -7.91 20.19
CA GLY A 516 2.41 -6.49 20.14
C GLY A 516 2.27 -5.96 18.72
N LEU A 517 1.30 -5.06 18.50
CA LEU A 517 1.19 -4.29 17.28
C LEU A 517 2.51 -3.52 17.07
N LYS A 518 3.11 -3.68 15.89
CA LYS A 518 4.42 -3.12 15.54
C LYS A 518 4.30 -2.10 14.43
N TYR A 519 3.55 -2.40 13.38
CA TYR A 519 3.30 -1.48 12.26
C TYR A 519 1.83 -1.48 11.87
N VAL A 520 1.33 -0.33 11.48
CA VAL A 520 0.07 -0.13 10.78
C VAL A 520 0.43 0.60 9.50
N LEU A 521 0.13 0.00 8.35
CA LEU A 521 0.58 0.54 7.08
C LEU A 521 -0.40 0.26 5.94
N GLY A 522 -0.17 0.91 4.80
CA GLY A 522 -0.93 0.74 3.59
C GLY A 522 -0.66 1.86 2.60
N THR A 523 -0.96 1.58 1.35
CA THR A 523 -0.82 2.51 0.23
C THR A 523 -2.08 2.49 -0.63
N PRO A 524 -2.41 3.57 -1.35
CA PRO A 524 -3.29 3.50 -2.51
C PRO A 524 -2.56 2.93 -3.75
N GLY A 525 -3.28 2.85 -4.88
CA GLY A 525 -2.69 2.48 -6.19
C GLY A 525 -3.13 1.12 -6.75
N ALA A 526 -4.35 0.65 -6.43
CA ALA A 526 -4.93 -0.58 -6.96
C ALA A 526 -4.00 -1.81 -6.91
N ASP A 527 -3.68 -2.42 -8.04
CA ASP A 527 -2.78 -3.58 -8.12
C ASP A 527 -1.33 -3.26 -7.70
N THR A 528 -0.94 -2.00 -7.56
CA THR A 528 0.35 -1.61 -6.94
C THR A 528 0.36 -1.89 -5.44
N GLN A 529 -0.79 -1.91 -4.76
CA GLN A 529 -0.85 -1.85 -3.30
C GLN A 529 -0.08 -2.98 -2.60
N VAL A 530 -0.35 -4.23 -2.98
CA VAL A 530 0.32 -5.42 -2.42
C VAL A 530 1.83 -5.41 -2.73
N GLN A 531 2.22 -4.93 -3.91
CA GLN A 531 3.62 -4.89 -4.34
C GLN A 531 4.43 -3.87 -3.55
N ALA A 532 3.85 -2.68 -3.31
CA ALA A 532 4.45 -1.64 -2.48
C ALA A 532 4.49 -2.07 -1.00
N ASN A 533 3.40 -2.65 -0.48
CA ASN A 533 3.37 -3.19 0.88
C ASN A 533 4.44 -4.28 1.09
N MET A 534 4.70 -5.15 0.09
CA MET A 534 5.78 -6.15 0.15
C MET A 534 7.15 -5.48 0.26
N GLN A 535 7.43 -4.48 -0.59
CA GLN A 535 8.68 -3.72 -0.57
C GLN A 535 8.89 -3.08 0.81
N ILE A 536 7.88 -2.35 1.31
CA ILE A 536 7.94 -1.65 2.60
C ILE A 536 8.12 -2.61 3.78
N ILE A 537 7.44 -3.76 3.79
CA ILE A 537 7.62 -4.75 4.85
C ILE A 537 9.05 -5.31 4.80
N SER A 538 9.61 -5.56 3.61
CA SER A 538 11.01 -5.98 3.48
C SER A 538 11.98 -4.89 3.95
N ASP A 539 11.74 -3.62 3.61
CA ASP A 539 12.54 -2.48 4.08
C ASP A 539 12.58 -2.39 5.60
N LEU A 540 11.43 -2.56 6.26
CA LEU A 540 11.31 -2.52 7.71
C LEU A 540 11.89 -3.77 8.40
N VAL A 541 11.74 -4.97 7.80
CA VAL A 541 12.04 -6.25 8.46
C VAL A 541 13.38 -6.86 8.05
N ASP A 542 13.71 -6.84 6.75
CA ASP A 542 14.97 -7.37 6.21
C ASP A 542 16.11 -6.36 6.27
N PHE A 543 15.80 -5.09 6.02
CA PHE A 543 16.80 -4.01 5.93
C PHE A 543 16.83 -3.09 7.16
N GLU A 544 15.92 -3.31 8.12
CA GLU A 544 15.83 -2.58 9.40
C GLU A 544 15.75 -1.05 9.23
N MET A 545 15.09 -0.58 8.16
CA MET A 545 14.92 0.84 7.88
C MET A 545 13.93 1.49 8.86
N THR A 546 14.10 2.79 9.10
CA THR A 546 13.07 3.59 9.77
C THR A 546 11.84 3.76 8.87
N VAL A 547 10.69 4.08 9.45
CA VAL A 547 9.45 4.32 8.68
C VAL A 547 9.61 5.41 7.61
N ALA A 548 10.39 6.45 7.87
CA ALA A 548 10.63 7.51 6.90
C ALA A 548 11.58 7.06 5.77
N GLU A 549 12.64 6.32 6.12
CA GLU A 549 13.55 5.75 5.11
C GLU A 549 12.81 4.77 4.19
N ALA A 550 11.95 3.89 4.74
CA ALA A 550 11.18 2.92 3.95
C ALA A 550 10.20 3.61 3.00
N VAL A 551 9.41 4.57 3.49
CA VAL A 551 8.45 5.34 2.67
C VAL A 551 9.16 6.11 1.54
N GLU A 552 10.32 6.69 1.84
CA GLU A 552 11.09 7.47 0.87
C GLU A 552 11.98 6.62 -0.04
N ALA A 553 12.15 5.31 0.19
CA ALA A 553 12.94 4.44 -0.66
C ALA A 553 12.43 4.47 -2.12
N PRO A 554 13.32 4.30 -3.12
CA PRO A 554 12.88 4.11 -4.50
C PRO A 554 12.06 2.83 -4.63
N ARG A 555 10.94 2.90 -5.35
CA ARG A 555 10.01 1.77 -5.53
C ARG A 555 9.86 1.35 -6.97
N TRP A 556 9.49 0.10 -7.15
CA TRP A 556 9.17 -0.48 -8.44
C TRP A 556 7.72 -0.99 -8.47
N LYS A 557 7.18 -1.15 -9.68
CA LYS A 557 5.88 -1.78 -9.96
C LYS A 557 6.07 -2.72 -11.15
N ASP A 558 5.61 -3.96 -11.04
CA ASP A 558 5.52 -4.88 -12.18
C ASP A 558 4.07 -4.89 -12.71
N ASN A 559 3.92 -4.67 -14.01
CA ASN A 559 2.66 -4.83 -14.74
C ASN A 559 2.67 -6.21 -15.40
N LEU A 560 1.62 -7.00 -15.19
CA LEU A 560 1.51 -8.35 -15.72
C LEU A 560 0.14 -8.57 -16.35
N SER A 561 0.12 -8.79 -17.65
CA SER A 561 -1.06 -9.18 -18.41
C SER A 561 -1.29 -10.71 -18.34
N PRO A 562 -2.55 -11.19 -18.28
CA PRO A 562 -3.80 -10.45 -18.15
C PRO A 562 -4.26 -10.36 -16.68
N THR A 563 -3.44 -9.77 -15.81
CA THR A 563 -3.70 -9.72 -14.35
C THR A 563 -3.99 -8.30 -13.86
N GLU A 564 -4.45 -7.40 -14.71
CA GLU A 564 -4.93 -6.10 -14.24
C GLU A 564 -6.38 -6.23 -13.77
N SER A 565 -6.70 -5.64 -12.63
CA SER A 565 -8.04 -5.68 -12.05
C SER A 565 -9.02 -4.83 -12.83
N ASN A 566 -8.61 -3.64 -13.27
CA ASN A 566 -9.47 -2.72 -14.01
C ASN A 566 -9.69 -3.14 -15.46
N ILE A 567 -10.86 -2.81 -16.02
CA ILE A 567 -11.08 -2.86 -17.46
C ILE A 567 -9.95 -2.04 -18.07
N PRO A 568 -9.20 -2.67 -18.95
CA PRO A 568 -9.56 -3.81 -19.81
C PRO A 568 -9.06 -5.23 -19.41
N HIS A 569 -8.45 -5.35 -18.24
CA HIS A 569 -7.79 -6.53 -17.69
C HIS A 569 -6.48 -6.98 -18.38
N THR A 570 -5.87 -6.18 -19.25
CA THR A 570 -4.48 -6.37 -19.72
C THR A 570 -3.69 -5.08 -19.75
N CYS A 571 -2.38 -5.26 -19.85
CA CYS A 571 -1.39 -4.22 -19.97
C CYS A 571 -0.20 -4.71 -20.79
N GLU A 572 0.71 -3.80 -21.10
CA GLU A 572 2.05 -4.18 -21.49
C GLU A 572 2.79 -4.76 -20.28
N ASN A 573 3.50 -5.87 -20.48
CA ASN A 573 4.33 -6.47 -19.44
C ASN A 573 5.60 -5.61 -19.29
N GLU A 574 5.66 -4.85 -18.21
CA GLU A 574 6.76 -3.94 -17.91
C GLU A 574 7.08 -3.95 -16.42
N LEU A 575 8.36 -3.82 -16.10
CA LEU A 575 8.85 -3.54 -14.77
C LEU A 575 9.21 -2.05 -14.70
N LEU A 576 8.38 -1.28 -13.99
CA LEU A 576 8.53 0.15 -13.80
C LEU A 576 9.46 0.41 -12.60
N LEU A 577 10.50 1.20 -12.79
CA LEU A 577 11.46 1.59 -11.73
C LEU A 577 11.52 3.11 -11.64
N GLU A 578 11.41 3.66 -10.43
CA GLU A 578 11.71 5.09 -10.21
C GLU A 578 13.14 5.46 -10.62
N GLY A 579 13.33 6.69 -11.11
CA GLY A 579 14.62 7.16 -11.63
C GLY A 579 15.77 7.23 -10.61
N ARG A 580 15.49 6.94 -9.33
CA ARG A 580 16.47 6.96 -8.23
C ARG A 580 17.22 5.64 -8.05
N PHE A 581 16.80 4.55 -8.71
CA PHE A 581 17.57 3.30 -8.71
C PHE A 581 18.93 3.46 -9.40
N ASN A 582 19.93 2.72 -8.93
CA ASN A 582 21.25 2.70 -9.55
C ASN A 582 21.19 2.13 -10.98
N GLU A 583 21.89 2.75 -11.92
CA GLU A 583 22.00 2.30 -13.32
C GLU A 583 22.46 0.83 -13.45
N GLN A 584 23.37 0.37 -12.58
CA GLN A 584 23.81 -1.02 -12.54
C GLN A 584 22.68 -1.98 -12.15
N THR A 585 21.82 -1.59 -11.21
CA THR A 585 20.63 -2.38 -10.83
C THR A 585 19.69 -2.49 -12.03
N ILE A 586 19.39 -1.37 -12.68
CA ILE A 586 18.53 -1.32 -13.87
C ILE A 586 19.09 -2.22 -14.97
N GLN A 587 20.39 -2.11 -15.28
CA GLN A 587 21.01 -2.91 -16.32
C GLN A 587 21.04 -4.40 -15.98
N ASN A 588 21.26 -4.75 -14.72
CA ASN A 588 21.24 -6.15 -14.29
C ASN A 588 19.82 -6.75 -14.40
N LEU A 589 18.77 -6.00 -14.07
CA LEU A 589 17.39 -6.45 -14.27
C LEU A 589 17.08 -6.66 -15.75
N LYS A 590 17.50 -5.74 -16.63
CA LYS A 590 17.39 -5.90 -18.09
C LYS A 590 18.15 -7.13 -18.60
N ASN A 591 19.36 -7.38 -18.09
CA ASN A 591 20.16 -8.55 -18.47
C ASN A 591 19.50 -9.88 -18.06
N ARG A 592 18.64 -9.87 -17.04
CA ARG A 592 17.81 -11.02 -16.64
C ARG A 592 16.54 -11.18 -17.49
N GLY A 593 16.28 -10.26 -18.43
CA GLY A 593 15.11 -10.31 -19.31
C GLY A 593 13.89 -9.54 -18.80
N HIS A 594 14.01 -8.72 -17.75
CA HIS A 594 12.93 -7.82 -17.37
C HIS A 594 12.80 -6.67 -18.38
N ASN A 595 11.57 -6.40 -18.83
CA ASN A 595 11.28 -5.24 -19.67
C ASN A 595 11.18 -3.98 -18.80
N VAL A 596 12.32 -3.31 -18.57
CA VAL A 596 12.39 -2.20 -17.62
C VAL A 596 12.08 -0.84 -18.28
N ARG A 597 11.09 -0.14 -17.74
CA ARG A 597 10.81 1.28 -18.01
C ARG A 597 11.17 2.12 -16.79
N VAL A 598 11.97 3.16 -17.01
CA VAL A 598 12.40 4.08 -15.95
C VAL A 598 11.43 5.24 -15.88
N LEU A 599 10.91 5.50 -14.68
CA LEU A 599 9.99 6.58 -14.36
C LEU A 599 10.74 7.84 -13.88
N ASP A 600 9.99 8.88 -13.56
CA ASP A 600 10.52 10.02 -12.83
C ASP A 600 11.08 9.60 -11.46
N SER A 601 11.84 10.50 -10.84
CA SER A 601 12.50 10.20 -9.56
C SER A 601 11.49 9.90 -8.44
N TRP A 602 10.35 10.59 -8.45
CA TRP A 602 9.29 10.44 -7.44
C TRP A 602 7.97 10.26 -8.17
N ASP A 603 7.61 9.01 -8.45
CA ASP A 603 6.44 8.68 -9.26
C ASP A 603 5.42 7.89 -8.44
N GLY A 604 4.25 8.50 -8.25
CA GLY A 604 3.15 7.96 -7.44
C GLY A 604 2.52 6.69 -7.98
N VAL A 605 2.79 6.29 -9.23
CA VAL A 605 2.31 5.01 -9.79
C VAL A 605 2.87 3.80 -9.01
N THR A 606 3.98 3.98 -8.30
CA THR A 606 4.64 2.97 -7.46
C THR A 606 4.12 2.93 -6.01
N GLY A 607 3.00 3.60 -5.74
CA GLY A 607 2.34 3.66 -4.44
C GLY A 607 2.55 4.99 -3.73
N ARG A 608 1.84 5.21 -2.63
CA ARG A 608 1.83 6.44 -1.83
C ARG A 608 1.63 6.09 -0.34
N GLU A 609 2.64 5.52 0.27
CA GLU A 609 2.59 4.79 1.55
C GLU A 609 2.28 5.68 2.78
N MET A 610 1.55 5.11 3.73
CA MET A 610 1.29 5.68 5.05
C MET A 610 1.68 4.67 6.12
N ILE A 611 2.54 5.03 7.07
CA ILE A 611 3.03 4.09 8.08
C ILE A 611 3.03 4.70 9.47
N ILE A 612 2.58 3.92 10.46
CA ILE A 612 2.85 4.14 11.87
C ILE A 612 3.58 2.92 12.43
N GLN A 613 4.75 3.16 13.03
CA GLN A 613 5.43 2.20 13.89
C GLN A 613 5.11 2.48 15.36
N ILE A 614 4.85 1.41 16.11
CA ILE A 614 4.63 1.44 17.54
C ILE A 614 5.85 0.83 18.25
N ASP A 615 6.48 1.58 19.14
CA ASP A 615 7.48 1.05 20.06
C ASP A 615 6.79 0.53 21.33
N SER A 616 6.64 -0.79 21.42
CA SER A 616 5.98 -1.43 22.57
C SER A 616 6.71 -1.22 23.91
N SER A 617 7.99 -0.87 23.91
CA SER A 617 8.78 -0.66 25.13
C SER A 617 8.59 0.72 25.74
N THR A 618 8.37 1.74 24.89
CA THR A 618 8.25 3.14 25.31
C THR A 618 6.85 3.71 25.12
N GLY A 619 6.02 3.08 24.29
CA GLY A 619 4.73 3.59 23.84
C GLY A 619 4.83 4.72 22.82
N VAL A 620 6.02 4.98 22.27
CA VAL A 620 6.23 6.02 21.25
C VAL A 620 5.68 5.56 19.90
N LEU A 621 4.99 6.48 19.22
CA LEU A 621 4.47 6.35 17.87
C LEU A 621 5.40 7.08 16.90
N GLN A 622 5.74 6.43 15.79
CA GLN A 622 6.60 6.97 14.75
C GLN A 622 5.84 6.94 13.42
N GLY A 623 5.57 8.10 12.84
CA GLY A 623 4.77 8.24 11.62
C GLY A 623 5.59 8.69 10.42
N ALA A 624 5.22 8.19 9.24
CA ALA A 624 5.69 8.66 7.95
C ALA A 624 4.55 8.64 6.91
N ALA A 625 4.59 9.60 5.99
CA ALA A 625 3.65 9.77 4.90
C ALA A 625 4.40 10.11 3.62
N ASP A 626 3.98 9.48 2.52
CA ASP A 626 4.68 9.55 1.24
C ASP A 626 4.82 10.97 0.69
N PRO A 627 6.02 11.37 0.23
CA PRO A 627 6.22 12.66 -0.43
C PRO A 627 5.81 12.69 -1.90
N ARG A 628 5.40 11.57 -2.52
CA ARG A 628 4.96 11.53 -3.95
C ARG A 628 3.60 12.19 -4.20
N TYR A 629 2.92 12.63 -3.15
CA TYR A 629 1.70 13.43 -3.17
C TYR A 629 1.62 14.32 -1.93
N ASP A 630 0.47 14.96 -1.70
CA ASP A 630 0.26 15.91 -0.60
C ASP A 630 0.30 15.28 0.80
N GLY A 631 0.47 13.95 0.90
CA GLY A 631 0.44 13.17 2.13
C GLY A 631 1.30 13.74 3.28
N TYR A 632 0.79 13.64 4.51
CA TYR A 632 1.47 14.19 5.69
C TYR A 632 1.16 13.43 6.99
N SER A 633 2.12 13.41 7.91
CA SER A 633 1.98 12.79 9.24
C SER A 633 1.93 13.84 10.35
N ILE A 634 1.05 13.66 11.34
CA ILE A 634 0.97 14.51 12.53
C ILE A 634 0.84 13.62 13.78
N GLY A 635 1.66 13.88 14.80
CA GLY A 635 1.63 13.19 16.09
C GLY A 635 1.78 14.17 17.26
N TYR A 636 1.32 13.77 18.46
CA TYR A 636 1.43 14.59 19.70
C TYR A 636 1.56 13.75 20.97
#